data_AF-A0A350IEN7-F1
#
_entry.id   AF-A0A350IEN7-F1
#
_cell.length_a   1.000
_cell.length_b   1.000
_cell.length_c   1.000
_cell.angle_alpha   90.00
_cell.angle_beta   90.00
_cell.angle_gamma   90.00
#
_symmetry.space_group_name_H-M   'P 1'
#
loop_
_entity.id
_entity.type
_entity.pdbx_description
1 polymer ?
#
loop_
_entity_poly.entity_id
_entity_poly.type
_entity_poly.pdbx_seq_one_letter_code
_entity_poly.pdbx_strand_id
1 'polypeptide(L)'
;MEDGIISKFVLDQLSVWPLAAANFRALKNVEVRNLEVNGLDVKLQHNPGRIKSSAAKVDTASLKARKCFLCADNRPSEQMKLKFEGRKDRKYDVLINPYPIFPEHLVIARDEHVPQSIWNRMVDMTDLARHYPSFTIFYNGPKCGASAPDHFHFQACPRGLMPLENDIDKNLDLVDGQSVPAGSPLEDLTSVQDASLYHYDKFTKGVFVLKARTSKSMAKLFYRLLDCLPQREDETEPMFNLLTWYKVSPSKKVSGISHGRFGEYRAVLLARDKHRSHHYFDEGPDHLTMSPGCADMGGLFIVPNADDYAKLDARLLKEMLAEVSVNADTERDIIWKLTRTQPEVQVGIMSGDEIEFEIISDGAGKQKVSYENGKISYNGTLYDELVFDAQTMSSMFAEPTFILYGVTIGVGFHWERKQVQKFAGSLKFIVDNGKVTAVNVIGVEDYLLSVISSEMKASASLEFLKAHAVISRSWLLSQIEARKSAAKEVKSSVKEDYTENGVHHYVRWYDREDHTLFDVCADDHCQRYQGLTLAIGENVRKAVDQTWGKVLMYDGKLCDARFSKSCGGMMEHFSSCWSDEDFPYLAAVPDTASENAAAVPDLTKEENAEKWIMGEIPEASESFCNTSDEKILSQVLNDYDLETKDFFRWQISYTRKGISDIIKERSGQDIGLFESMTVISRGPSGRITELLIKGSKSSMQIGKELVIRKFLSTSHLKSSAFVFKVTKSETSPEEDIITLYGAGWGHGVGLCQIGAAVMSEKGYDYSQILAHYYPGSRLVNKDRNE
;
A
#
# COMPACT_ATOMS: atom_id res chain seq x y z
N MET A 1 -3.58 18.97 -42.49
CA MET A 1 -3.95 18.22 -41.29
C MET A 1 -3.34 16.83 -41.40
N GLU A 2 -2.66 16.35 -40.36
CA GLU A 2 -2.04 15.01 -40.35
C GLU A 2 -3.07 13.88 -40.52
N ASP A 3 -4.34 14.11 -40.17
CA ASP A 3 -5.44 13.17 -40.43
C ASP A 3 -5.59 12.83 -41.92
N GLY A 4 -5.32 13.77 -42.82
CA GLY A 4 -5.33 13.53 -44.27
C GLY A 4 -4.26 12.54 -44.74
N ILE A 5 -3.20 12.32 -43.93
CA ILE A 5 -2.16 11.33 -44.20
C ILE A 5 -2.73 9.92 -44.00
N ILE A 6 -3.55 9.70 -42.96
CA ILE A 6 -4.17 8.41 -42.70
C ILE A 6 -5.16 8.04 -43.80
N SER A 7 -6.08 8.94 -44.15
CA SER A 7 -7.06 8.65 -45.20
C SER A 7 -6.37 8.41 -46.54
N LYS A 8 -5.30 9.16 -46.87
CA LYS A 8 -4.46 8.88 -48.04
C LYS A 8 -3.78 7.51 -47.94
N PHE A 9 -3.17 7.19 -46.81
CA PHE A 9 -2.52 5.89 -46.58
C PHE A 9 -3.48 4.72 -46.76
N VAL A 10 -4.71 4.82 -46.24
CA VAL A 10 -5.75 3.81 -46.44
C VAL A 10 -6.08 3.67 -47.92
N LEU A 11 -6.29 4.77 -48.66
CA LEU A 11 -6.57 4.72 -50.10
C LEU A 11 -5.42 4.10 -50.90
N ASP A 12 -4.19 4.52 -50.64
CA ASP A 12 -2.98 4.00 -51.29
C ASP A 12 -2.86 2.48 -51.03
N GLN A 13 -3.04 2.06 -49.78
CA GLN A 13 -2.99 0.65 -49.39
C GLN A 13 -4.07 -0.20 -50.06
N LEU A 14 -5.32 0.30 -50.16
CA LEU A 14 -6.41 -0.42 -50.82
C LEU A 14 -6.23 -0.48 -52.35
N SER A 15 -5.39 0.38 -52.95
CA SER A 15 -5.08 0.30 -54.38
C SER A 15 -4.14 -0.86 -54.73
N VAL A 16 -3.31 -1.30 -53.78
CA VAL A 16 -2.28 -2.33 -53.99
C VAL A 16 -2.58 -3.68 -53.32
N TRP A 17 -3.59 -3.75 -52.44
CA TRP A 17 -3.93 -4.97 -51.70
C TRP A 17 -5.38 -5.45 -51.98
N PRO A 18 -5.59 -6.35 -52.96
CA PRO A 18 -6.93 -6.74 -53.42
C PRO A 18 -7.83 -7.35 -52.34
N LEU A 19 -7.27 -8.16 -51.44
CA LEU A 19 -8.01 -8.77 -50.33
C LEU A 19 -8.62 -7.71 -49.41
N ALA A 20 -7.79 -6.76 -48.97
CA ALA A 20 -8.26 -5.66 -48.12
C ALA A 20 -9.30 -4.82 -48.88
N ALA A 21 -9.03 -4.47 -50.14
CA ALA A 21 -9.97 -3.71 -50.97
C ALA A 21 -11.35 -4.38 -51.08
N ALA A 22 -11.40 -5.69 -51.28
CA ALA A 22 -12.64 -6.44 -51.33
C ALA A 22 -13.40 -6.39 -49.99
N ASN A 23 -12.71 -6.59 -48.87
CA ASN A 23 -13.33 -6.57 -47.55
C ASN A 23 -13.83 -5.17 -47.14
N PHE A 24 -13.11 -4.09 -47.47
CA PHE A 24 -13.57 -2.71 -47.26
C PHE A 24 -14.77 -2.37 -48.14
N ARG A 25 -14.87 -2.90 -49.36
CA ARG A 25 -16.07 -2.76 -50.20
C ARG A 25 -17.26 -3.51 -49.62
N ALA A 26 -17.05 -4.74 -49.15
CA ALA A 26 -18.09 -5.54 -48.49
C ALA A 26 -18.64 -4.82 -47.25
N LEU A 27 -17.77 -4.19 -46.45
CA LEU A 27 -18.17 -3.42 -45.27
C LEU A 27 -19.17 -2.30 -45.60
N LYS A 28 -19.12 -1.67 -46.79
CA LYS A 28 -20.06 -0.61 -47.16
C LYS A 28 -21.50 -1.11 -47.35
N ASN A 29 -21.68 -2.42 -47.56
CA ASN A 29 -22.95 -3.04 -47.86
C ASN A 29 -23.49 -3.89 -46.69
N VAL A 30 -22.87 -3.81 -45.51
CA VAL A 30 -23.33 -4.56 -44.32
C VAL A 30 -24.64 -3.99 -43.81
N GLU A 31 -25.49 -4.88 -43.32
CA GLU A 31 -26.74 -4.49 -42.66
C GLU A 31 -26.44 -3.98 -41.24
N VAL A 32 -27.11 -2.89 -40.86
CA VAL A 32 -27.03 -2.31 -39.52
C VAL A 32 -28.43 -2.06 -38.99
N ARG A 33 -28.67 -2.41 -37.72
CA ARG A 33 -29.87 -2.00 -36.98
C ARG A 33 -29.51 -1.44 -35.61
N ASN A 34 -30.38 -0.60 -35.06
CA ASN A 34 -30.20 0.01 -33.76
C ASN A 34 -31.08 -0.69 -32.72
N LEU A 35 -30.60 -0.77 -31.48
CA LEU A 35 -31.36 -1.22 -30.31
C LEU A 35 -31.03 -0.31 -29.13
N GLU A 36 -31.98 -0.11 -28.20
CA GLU A 36 -31.68 0.54 -26.93
C GLU A 36 -31.33 -0.53 -25.88
N VAL A 37 -30.17 -0.41 -25.25
CA VAL A 37 -29.67 -1.34 -24.23
C VAL A 37 -29.21 -0.54 -23.01
N ASN A 38 -29.92 -0.68 -21.89
CA ASN A 38 -29.61 -0.01 -20.62
C ASN A 38 -29.39 1.51 -20.77
N GLY A 39 -30.28 2.17 -21.54
CA GLY A 39 -30.24 3.61 -21.77
C GLY A 39 -29.17 4.11 -22.72
N LEU A 40 -28.50 3.20 -23.46
CA LEU A 40 -27.60 3.53 -24.57
C LEU A 40 -28.17 2.98 -25.89
N ASP A 41 -28.23 3.81 -26.93
CA ASP A 41 -28.57 3.38 -28.29
C ASP A 41 -27.37 2.69 -28.94
N VAL A 42 -27.44 1.37 -29.06
CA VAL A 42 -26.37 0.53 -29.62
C VAL A 42 -26.64 0.16 -31.08
N LYS A 43 -25.60 -0.23 -31.81
CA LYS A 43 -25.65 -0.65 -33.21
C LYS A 43 -25.25 -2.10 -33.36
N LEU A 44 -26.02 -2.87 -34.12
CA LEU A 44 -25.70 -4.24 -34.50
C LEU A 44 -25.30 -4.22 -35.98
N GLN A 45 -24.12 -4.71 -36.30
CA GLN A 45 -23.59 -4.80 -37.66
C GLN A 45 -23.48 -6.26 -38.08
N HIS A 46 -24.25 -6.69 -39.08
CA HIS A 46 -24.10 -8.02 -39.66
C HIS A 46 -22.90 -8.06 -40.60
N ASN A 47 -21.80 -8.67 -40.17
CA ASN A 47 -20.54 -8.69 -40.92
C ASN A 47 -19.98 -10.12 -41.03
N PRO A 48 -20.41 -10.90 -42.04
CA PRO A 48 -19.94 -12.28 -42.27
C PRO A 48 -18.43 -12.40 -42.41
N GLY A 49 -17.76 -11.35 -42.89
CA GLY A 49 -16.30 -11.29 -43.03
C GLY A 49 -15.54 -11.46 -41.72
N ARG A 50 -16.22 -11.33 -40.56
CA ARG A 50 -15.61 -11.47 -39.23
C ARG A 50 -15.62 -12.87 -38.63
N ILE A 51 -16.24 -13.85 -39.27
CA ILE A 51 -16.32 -15.22 -38.73
C ILE A 51 -14.94 -15.81 -38.38
N LYS A 52 -13.91 -15.55 -39.21
CA LYS A 52 -12.53 -16.01 -38.97
C LYS A 52 -11.94 -15.48 -37.66
N SER A 53 -12.31 -14.28 -37.26
CA SER A 53 -11.80 -13.64 -36.04
C SER A 53 -12.63 -14.06 -34.83
N SER A 54 -13.96 -14.11 -34.97
CA SER A 54 -14.85 -14.43 -33.86
C SER A 54 -14.78 -15.90 -33.44
N ALA A 55 -14.57 -16.81 -34.40
CA ALA A 55 -14.43 -18.25 -34.14
C ALA A 55 -12.97 -18.71 -33.86
N ALA A 56 -12.00 -17.78 -33.86
CA ALA A 56 -10.59 -18.14 -33.66
C ALA A 56 -10.34 -18.68 -32.24
N LYS A 57 -9.57 -19.77 -32.15
CA LYS A 57 -9.01 -20.26 -30.89
C LYS A 57 -7.84 -19.38 -30.45
N VAL A 58 -7.86 -19.00 -29.18
CA VAL A 58 -6.90 -18.07 -28.56
C VAL A 58 -6.19 -18.68 -27.34
N ASP A 59 -6.28 -20.01 -27.19
CA ASP A 59 -5.54 -20.74 -26.17
C ASP A 59 -4.05 -20.78 -26.49
N THR A 60 -3.22 -20.93 -25.45
CA THR A 60 -1.75 -20.88 -25.54
C THR A 60 -1.17 -21.87 -26.56
N ALA A 61 -1.76 -23.06 -26.72
CA ALA A 61 -1.28 -24.05 -27.67
C ALA A 61 -1.55 -23.60 -29.13
N SER A 62 -2.77 -23.12 -29.41
CA SER A 62 -3.12 -22.55 -30.70
C SER A 62 -2.29 -21.31 -31.05
N LEU A 63 -1.99 -20.45 -30.06
CA LEU A 63 -1.17 -19.25 -30.23
C LEU A 63 0.29 -19.58 -30.56
N LYS A 64 0.90 -20.56 -29.89
CA LYS A 64 2.27 -20.99 -30.18
C LYS A 64 2.42 -21.65 -31.55
N ALA A 65 1.36 -22.30 -32.03
CA ALA A 65 1.38 -23.00 -33.32
C ALA A 65 1.21 -22.06 -34.53
N ARG A 66 0.62 -20.87 -34.35
CA ARG A 66 0.40 -19.89 -35.44
C ARG A 66 1.56 -18.89 -35.53
N LYS A 67 1.99 -18.58 -36.75
CA LYS A 67 2.90 -17.44 -36.97
C LYS A 67 2.15 -16.14 -36.64
N CYS A 68 2.74 -15.27 -35.81
CA CYS A 68 2.13 -13.99 -35.44
C CYS A 68 1.99 -13.09 -36.68
N PHE A 69 0.75 -12.74 -37.03
CA PHE A 69 0.41 -11.96 -38.23
C PHE A 69 0.74 -10.46 -38.12
N LEU A 70 1.17 -9.98 -36.95
CA LEU A 70 1.61 -8.61 -36.72
C LEU A 70 3.14 -8.45 -36.90
N CYS A 71 3.91 -9.53 -36.79
CA CYS A 71 5.35 -9.52 -37.02
C CYS A 71 5.69 -9.21 -38.47
N ALA A 72 6.72 -8.39 -38.67
CA ALA A 72 7.10 -7.90 -40.00
C ALA A 72 7.29 -9.02 -41.03
N ASP A 73 7.94 -10.11 -40.64
CA ASP A 73 8.28 -11.23 -41.52
C ASP A 73 7.08 -12.11 -41.90
N ASN A 74 5.96 -11.97 -41.19
CA ASN A 74 4.75 -12.77 -41.41
C ASN A 74 3.61 -11.96 -42.07
N ARG A 75 3.82 -10.65 -42.29
CA ARG A 75 2.84 -9.79 -42.96
C ARG A 75 2.86 -10.03 -44.47
N PRO A 76 1.72 -9.87 -45.17
CA PRO A 76 1.70 -9.84 -46.63
C PRO A 76 2.62 -8.75 -47.17
N SER A 77 3.31 -9.02 -48.28
CA SER A 77 4.27 -8.08 -48.88
C SER A 77 3.59 -6.81 -49.39
N GLU A 78 2.30 -6.88 -49.71
CA GLU A 78 1.47 -5.75 -50.13
C GLU A 78 1.10 -4.82 -48.96
N GLN A 79 1.25 -5.26 -47.70
CA GLN A 79 0.88 -4.48 -46.53
C GLN A 79 1.92 -3.40 -46.24
N MET A 80 1.56 -2.16 -46.59
CA MET A 80 2.23 -0.92 -46.25
C MET A 80 2.10 -0.59 -44.76
N LYS A 81 2.97 0.29 -44.29
CA LYS A 81 2.98 0.78 -42.90
C LYS A 81 3.34 2.25 -42.84
N LEU A 82 2.73 2.96 -41.90
CA LEU A 82 3.26 4.23 -41.40
C LEU A 82 3.98 4.00 -40.06
N LYS A 83 4.95 4.84 -39.76
CA LYS A 83 5.69 4.79 -38.50
C LYS A 83 5.13 5.82 -37.52
N PHE A 84 4.99 5.41 -36.27
CA PHE A 84 4.72 6.29 -35.15
C PHE A 84 5.75 6.02 -34.05
N GLU A 85 6.35 7.08 -33.52
CA GLU A 85 7.30 7.00 -32.41
C GLU A 85 6.58 7.39 -31.11
N GLY A 86 6.46 6.43 -30.20
CA GLY A 86 6.00 6.66 -28.83
C GLY A 86 7.14 7.08 -27.91
N ARG A 87 6.88 7.02 -26.59
CA ARG A 87 7.86 7.40 -25.56
C ARG A 87 8.93 6.32 -25.37
N LYS A 88 10.09 6.75 -24.86
CA LYS A 88 11.23 5.86 -24.52
C LYS A 88 11.63 4.98 -25.72
N ASP A 89 11.76 5.59 -26.89
CA ASP A 89 12.16 4.95 -28.16
C ASP A 89 11.26 3.81 -28.65
N ARG A 90 10.05 3.67 -28.09
CA ARG A 90 9.07 2.68 -28.57
C ARG A 90 8.52 3.09 -29.93
N LYS A 91 8.58 2.19 -30.88
CA LYS A 91 8.15 2.38 -32.27
C LYS A 91 6.91 1.55 -32.61
N TYR A 92 6.05 2.10 -33.44
CA TYR A 92 4.81 1.47 -33.83
C TYR A 92 4.66 1.48 -35.34
N ASP A 93 4.16 0.37 -35.87
CA ASP A 93 3.69 0.25 -37.24
C ASP A 93 2.17 0.49 -37.25
N VAL A 94 1.75 1.58 -37.88
CA VAL A 94 0.33 1.86 -38.18
C VAL A 94 -0.02 1.16 -39.48
N LEU A 95 -0.98 0.24 -39.41
CA LEU A 95 -1.39 -0.67 -40.48
C LEU A 95 -2.89 -0.56 -40.69
N ILE A 96 -3.37 -0.91 -41.88
CA ILE A 96 -4.81 -1.15 -42.06
C ILE A 96 -5.20 -2.53 -41.52
N ASN A 97 -6.40 -2.65 -40.99
CA ASN A 97 -6.99 -3.95 -40.66
C ASN A 97 -7.59 -4.57 -41.94
N PRO A 98 -7.07 -5.70 -42.48
CA PRO A 98 -7.58 -6.27 -43.73
C PRO A 98 -8.99 -6.86 -43.60
N TYR A 99 -9.51 -7.02 -42.39
CA TYR A 99 -10.88 -7.44 -42.11
C TYR A 99 -11.61 -6.30 -41.36
N PRO A 100 -11.98 -5.19 -42.01
CA PRO A 100 -12.45 -4.01 -41.32
C PRO A 100 -13.86 -4.20 -40.72
N ILE A 101 -14.11 -3.51 -39.61
CA ILE A 101 -15.45 -3.27 -39.04
C ILE A 101 -15.79 -1.78 -39.02
N PHE A 102 -14.81 -0.94 -39.41
CA PHE A 102 -14.89 0.51 -39.56
C PHE A 102 -14.35 0.92 -40.94
N PRO A 103 -14.84 2.02 -41.54
CA PRO A 103 -14.43 2.48 -42.88
C PRO A 103 -12.95 2.87 -43.00
N GLU A 104 -12.28 3.21 -41.89
CA GLU A 104 -10.82 3.44 -41.80
C GLU A 104 -10.27 2.68 -40.59
N HIS A 105 -10.41 1.35 -40.58
CA HIS A 105 -9.99 0.53 -39.45
C HIS A 105 -8.46 0.32 -39.44
N LEU A 106 -7.80 0.79 -38.39
CA LEU A 106 -6.35 0.66 -38.22
C LEU A 106 -5.97 -0.34 -37.12
N VAL A 107 -4.80 -0.94 -37.26
CA VAL A 107 -4.07 -1.68 -36.23
C VAL A 107 -2.72 -1.00 -36.03
N ILE A 108 -2.40 -0.63 -34.80
CA ILE A 108 -1.16 0.07 -34.44
C ILE A 108 -0.33 -0.88 -33.58
N ALA A 109 0.53 -1.66 -34.22
CA ALA A 109 1.30 -2.73 -33.58
C ALA A 109 2.70 -2.24 -33.17
N ARG A 110 3.23 -2.76 -32.06
CA ARG A 110 4.67 -2.61 -31.77
C ARG A 110 5.47 -3.24 -32.90
N ASP A 111 6.59 -2.64 -33.28
CA ASP A 111 7.49 -3.23 -34.27
C ASP A 111 8.31 -4.42 -33.73
N GLU A 112 8.31 -4.59 -32.41
CA GLU A 112 8.84 -5.76 -31.71
C GLU A 112 7.70 -6.69 -31.24
N HIS A 113 7.98 -8.00 -31.25
CA HIS A 113 7.07 -9.02 -30.72
C HIS A 113 7.12 -9.02 -29.17
N VAL A 114 6.31 -8.17 -28.56
CA VAL A 114 6.16 -8.09 -27.10
C VAL A 114 4.72 -8.39 -26.69
N PRO A 115 4.46 -9.06 -25.55
CA PRO A 115 3.10 -9.39 -25.12
C PRO A 115 2.19 -8.16 -24.97
N GLN A 116 0.89 -8.39 -25.15
CA GLN A 116 -0.15 -7.38 -24.94
C GLN A 116 -0.15 -6.97 -23.44
N SER A 117 0.17 -5.71 -23.15
CA SER A 117 0.06 -5.11 -21.83
C SER A 117 0.06 -3.58 -21.89
N ILE A 118 -0.94 -2.94 -21.31
CA ILE A 118 -1.08 -1.48 -21.32
C ILE A 118 -0.04 -0.77 -20.45
N TRP A 119 0.56 -1.49 -19.49
CA TRP A 119 1.47 -0.91 -18.52
C TRP A 119 2.63 -0.18 -19.21
N ASN A 120 2.93 1.03 -18.75
CA ASN A 120 3.88 1.97 -19.35
C ASN A 120 3.53 2.53 -20.75
N ARG A 121 2.35 2.22 -21.32
CA ARG A 121 1.95 2.58 -22.69
C ARG A 121 0.71 3.47 -22.79
N MET A 122 0.09 3.85 -21.66
CA MET A 122 -1.04 4.79 -21.66
C MET A 122 -0.67 6.15 -22.30
N VAL A 123 0.55 6.64 -22.03
CA VAL A 123 1.03 7.90 -22.63
C VAL A 123 1.16 7.77 -24.15
N ASP A 124 1.64 6.62 -24.65
CA ASP A 124 1.75 6.37 -26.10
C ASP A 124 0.35 6.37 -26.76
N MET A 125 -0.66 5.78 -26.10
CA MET A 125 -2.05 5.80 -26.54
C MET A 125 -2.62 7.21 -26.60
N THR A 126 -2.36 8.04 -25.58
CA THR A 126 -2.79 9.45 -25.58
C THR A 126 -2.09 10.29 -26.63
N ASP A 127 -0.79 10.03 -26.87
CA ASP A 127 -0.03 10.74 -27.90
C ASP A 127 -0.55 10.38 -29.31
N LEU A 128 -0.89 9.10 -29.56
CA LEU A 128 -1.60 8.68 -30.77
C LEU A 128 -2.93 9.41 -30.95
N ALA A 129 -3.76 9.45 -29.91
CA ALA A 129 -5.06 10.12 -29.96
C ALA A 129 -4.94 11.62 -30.26
N ARG A 130 -3.92 12.28 -29.71
CA ARG A 130 -3.64 13.70 -30.00
C ARG A 130 -3.08 13.93 -31.40
N HIS A 131 -2.23 13.02 -31.87
CA HIS A 131 -1.64 13.10 -33.21
C HIS A 131 -2.71 12.93 -34.30
N TYR A 132 -3.66 12.00 -34.08
CA TYR A 132 -4.81 11.72 -34.95
C TYR A 132 -6.15 12.06 -34.28
N PRO A 133 -6.50 13.34 -34.07
CA PRO A 133 -7.68 13.75 -33.30
C PRO A 133 -9.01 13.39 -33.96
N SER A 134 -9.00 13.01 -35.24
CA SER A 134 -10.17 12.48 -35.96
C SER A 134 -10.43 11.00 -35.68
N PHE A 135 -9.58 10.34 -34.89
CA PHE A 135 -9.68 8.92 -34.53
C PHE A 135 -9.89 8.71 -33.03
N THR A 136 -10.62 7.64 -32.73
CA THR A 136 -10.66 7.00 -31.40
C THR A 136 -9.68 5.84 -31.42
N ILE A 137 -8.70 5.88 -30.53
CA ILE A 137 -7.75 4.80 -30.29
C ILE A 137 -8.38 3.87 -29.26
N PHE A 138 -8.29 2.56 -29.47
CA PHE A 138 -8.85 1.60 -28.54
C PHE A 138 -7.94 0.40 -28.31
N TYR A 139 -8.09 -0.18 -27.13
CA TYR A 139 -7.26 -1.26 -26.61
C TYR A 139 -8.13 -2.38 -26.06
N ASN A 140 -7.75 -3.61 -26.41
CA ASN A 140 -8.32 -4.82 -25.84
C ASN A 140 -7.27 -5.43 -24.91
N GLY A 141 -7.61 -5.60 -23.63
CA GLY A 141 -6.78 -6.39 -22.71
C GLY A 141 -6.56 -7.81 -23.25
N PRO A 142 -5.50 -8.53 -22.81
CA PRO A 142 -5.10 -9.82 -23.35
C PRO A 142 -6.24 -10.85 -23.44
N LYS A 143 -7.10 -10.87 -22.42
CA LYS A 143 -8.28 -11.76 -22.32
C LYS A 143 -9.61 -11.06 -22.64
N CYS A 144 -9.57 -9.90 -23.31
CA CYS A 144 -10.74 -9.06 -23.57
C CYS A 144 -10.94 -8.75 -25.06
N GLY A 145 -10.76 -9.76 -25.93
CA GLY A 145 -10.96 -9.62 -27.38
C GLY A 145 -9.72 -9.18 -28.16
N ALA A 146 -8.52 -9.28 -27.60
CA ALA A 146 -7.28 -9.01 -28.33
C ALA A 146 -7.05 -10.05 -29.44
N SER A 147 -6.79 -9.58 -30.66
CA SER A 147 -6.61 -10.47 -31.83
C SER A 147 -5.28 -11.26 -31.80
N ALA A 148 -4.26 -10.65 -31.19
CA ALA A 148 -2.94 -11.21 -30.93
C ALA A 148 -2.51 -10.86 -29.50
N PRO A 149 -2.90 -11.64 -28.48
CA PRO A 149 -2.53 -11.34 -27.08
C PRO A 149 -1.02 -11.48 -26.82
N ASP A 150 -0.31 -12.16 -27.71
CA ASP A 150 1.14 -12.34 -27.69
C ASP A 150 1.92 -11.20 -28.35
N HIS A 151 1.26 -10.28 -29.07
CA HIS A 151 1.90 -9.13 -29.73
C HIS A 151 1.12 -7.85 -29.49
N PHE A 152 1.75 -6.89 -28.83
CA PHE A 152 1.17 -5.61 -28.46
C PHE A 152 0.63 -4.84 -29.65
N HIS A 153 -0.65 -4.45 -29.57
CA HIS A 153 -1.27 -3.57 -30.54
C HIS A 153 -2.43 -2.75 -29.95
N PHE A 154 -2.53 -1.50 -30.40
CA PHE A 154 -3.75 -0.73 -30.36
C PHE A 154 -4.54 -0.94 -31.65
N GLN A 155 -5.78 -0.48 -31.67
CA GLN A 155 -6.57 -0.31 -32.87
C GLN A 155 -7.12 1.11 -32.91
N ALA A 156 -7.56 1.56 -34.09
CA ALA A 156 -8.19 2.88 -34.21
C ALA A 156 -9.31 2.88 -35.25
N CYS A 157 -10.28 3.76 -35.03
CA CYS A 157 -11.38 4.01 -35.94
C CYS A 157 -11.70 5.51 -35.99
N PRO A 158 -12.33 6.01 -37.06
CA PRO A 158 -12.84 7.38 -37.07
C PRO A 158 -13.77 7.64 -35.89
N ARG A 159 -13.65 8.83 -35.29
CA ARG A 159 -14.49 9.26 -34.18
C ARG A 159 -15.96 9.24 -34.54
N GLY A 160 -16.80 9.01 -33.53
CA GLY A 160 -18.25 9.05 -33.65
C GLY A 160 -18.90 7.76 -34.14
N LEU A 161 -18.10 6.72 -34.42
CA LEU A 161 -18.60 5.41 -34.84
C LEU A 161 -19.00 4.51 -33.66
N MET A 162 -18.46 4.76 -32.46
CA MET A 162 -18.81 4.04 -31.23
C MET A 162 -19.93 4.78 -30.48
N PRO A 163 -21.11 4.16 -30.27
CA PRO A 163 -22.19 4.83 -29.54
C PRO A 163 -21.83 5.27 -28.11
N LEU A 164 -21.04 4.48 -27.38
CA LEU A 164 -20.60 4.83 -26.04
C LEU A 164 -19.70 6.08 -26.02
N GLU A 165 -18.79 6.21 -27.00
CA GLU A 165 -17.97 7.43 -27.17
C GLU A 165 -18.88 8.65 -27.28
N ASN A 166 -19.91 8.58 -28.14
CA ASN A 166 -20.81 9.70 -28.41
C ASN A 166 -21.61 10.14 -27.17
N ASP A 167 -22.19 9.18 -26.43
CA ASP A 167 -22.98 9.54 -25.24
C ASP A 167 -22.08 10.13 -24.15
N ILE A 168 -20.90 9.56 -23.92
CA ILE A 168 -19.94 10.10 -22.96
C ILE A 168 -19.46 11.49 -23.38
N ASP A 169 -19.18 11.70 -24.67
CA ASP A 169 -18.74 13.01 -25.15
C ASP A 169 -19.79 14.09 -24.88
N LYS A 170 -21.07 13.75 -25.12
CA LYS A 170 -22.23 14.61 -24.84
C LYS A 170 -22.35 14.92 -23.36
N ASN A 171 -22.23 13.93 -22.48
CA ASN A 171 -22.35 14.15 -21.03
C ASN A 171 -21.17 14.94 -20.46
N LEU A 172 -19.92 14.66 -20.88
CA LEU A 172 -18.74 15.41 -20.43
C LEU A 172 -18.75 16.88 -20.88
N ASP A 173 -19.38 17.20 -22.02
CA ASP A 173 -19.55 18.58 -22.48
C ASP A 173 -20.48 19.39 -21.57
N LEU A 174 -21.40 18.74 -20.86
CA LEU A 174 -22.29 19.38 -19.89
C LEU A 174 -21.58 19.65 -18.55
N VAL A 175 -20.47 18.95 -18.27
CA VAL A 175 -19.69 19.05 -17.02
C VAL A 175 -18.57 20.10 -17.13
N ASP A 176 -18.28 20.64 -18.32
CA ASP A 176 -17.09 21.44 -18.55
C ASP A 176 -17.01 22.74 -17.71
N GLY A 177 -16.28 22.68 -16.59
CA GLY A 177 -16.10 23.77 -15.63
C GLY A 177 -17.24 23.92 -14.60
N GLN A 178 -18.14 22.93 -14.50
CA GLN A 178 -19.29 22.94 -13.58
C GLN A 178 -19.40 21.61 -12.84
N SER A 179 -20.13 21.57 -11.72
CA SER A 179 -20.48 20.32 -11.05
C SER A 179 -21.34 19.46 -11.96
N VAL A 180 -21.23 18.13 -11.81
CA VAL A 180 -22.04 17.19 -12.59
C VAL A 180 -23.54 17.48 -12.39
N PRO A 181 -24.33 17.70 -13.47
CA PRO A 181 -25.75 18.05 -13.34
C PRO A 181 -26.57 16.94 -12.67
N ALA A 182 -27.61 17.33 -11.92
CA ALA A 182 -28.56 16.36 -11.35
C ALA A 182 -29.25 15.54 -12.46
N GLY A 183 -29.30 14.22 -12.30
CA GLY A 183 -29.84 13.29 -13.31
C GLY A 183 -28.88 12.97 -14.47
N SER A 184 -27.64 13.45 -14.41
CA SER A 184 -26.55 12.98 -15.28
C SER A 184 -26.27 11.48 -15.04
N PRO A 185 -25.93 10.71 -16.09
CA PRO A 185 -25.43 9.34 -15.93
C PRO A 185 -23.99 9.28 -15.44
N LEU A 186 -23.29 10.41 -15.38
CA LEU A 186 -21.96 10.53 -14.78
C LEU A 186 -22.07 10.84 -13.29
N GLU A 187 -21.18 10.26 -12.50
CA GLU A 187 -20.95 10.58 -11.09
C GLU A 187 -19.46 10.90 -10.89
N ASP A 188 -19.12 12.01 -10.23
CA ASP A 188 -17.73 12.38 -9.96
C ASP A 188 -17.15 11.49 -8.85
N LEU A 189 -15.99 10.87 -9.10
CA LEU A 189 -15.34 9.99 -8.13
C LEU A 189 -14.14 10.66 -7.48
N THR A 190 -13.17 11.10 -8.28
CA THR A 190 -11.91 11.67 -7.77
C THR A 190 -11.16 12.43 -8.87
N SER A 191 -10.17 13.22 -8.48
CA SER A 191 -9.33 13.98 -9.39
C SER A 191 -7.86 13.96 -8.96
N VAL A 192 -6.97 14.17 -9.93
CA VAL A 192 -5.53 14.33 -9.73
C VAL A 192 -5.02 15.39 -10.70
N GLN A 193 -4.51 16.51 -10.15
CA GLN A 193 -4.05 17.66 -10.95
C GLN A 193 -5.17 18.15 -11.90
N ASP A 194 -4.94 18.11 -13.22
CA ASP A 194 -5.91 18.49 -14.25
C ASP A 194 -6.77 17.32 -14.78
N ALA A 195 -6.67 16.13 -14.17
CA ALA A 195 -7.44 14.95 -14.54
C ALA A 195 -8.60 14.66 -13.56
N SER A 196 -9.74 14.24 -14.09
CA SER A 196 -10.94 13.85 -13.35
C SER A 196 -11.39 12.45 -13.78
N LEU A 197 -11.94 11.69 -12.83
CA LEU A 197 -12.46 10.35 -13.01
C LEU A 197 -13.94 10.32 -12.58
N TYR A 198 -14.76 9.73 -13.43
CA TYR A 198 -16.19 9.60 -13.23
C TYR A 198 -16.63 8.14 -13.34
N HIS A 199 -17.67 7.76 -12.61
CA HIS A 199 -18.45 6.56 -12.87
C HIS A 199 -19.55 6.89 -13.89
N TYR A 200 -19.91 5.93 -14.75
CA TYR A 200 -20.98 6.07 -15.72
C TYR A 200 -22.01 4.95 -15.54
N ASP A 201 -23.21 5.28 -15.03
CA ASP A 201 -24.23 4.31 -14.59
C ASP A 201 -25.21 3.90 -15.72
N LYS A 202 -24.73 3.84 -16.96
CA LYS A 202 -25.51 3.40 -18.12
C LYS A 202 -24.78 2.30 -18.86
N PHE A 203 -25.51 1.62 -19.75
CA PHE A 203 -25.01 0.58 -20.65
C PHE A 203 -24.61 -0.74 -19.96
N THR A 204 -23.59 -0.72 -19.10
CA THR A 204 -23.16 -1.88 -18.32
C THR A 204 -22.44 -1.44 -17.04
N LYS A 205 -22.16 -2.40 -16.15
CA LYS A 205 -21.43 -2.15 -14.91
C LYS A 205 -19.92 -2.04 -15.14
N GLY A 206 -19.24 -1.26 -14.30
CA GLY A 206 -17.79 -1.03 -14.37
C GLY A 206 -17.34 -0.10 -15.49
N VAL A 207 -18.16 0.90 -15.86
CA VAL A 207 -17.78 1.92 -16.84
C VAL A 207 -17.22 3.15 -16.14
N PHE A 208 -15.96 3.46 -16.42
CA PHE A 208 -15.23 4.55 -15.79
C PHE A 208 -14.70 5.52 -16.85
N VAL A 209 -14.95 6.81 -16.67
CA VAL A 209 -14.66 7.86 -17.64
C VAL A 209 -13.57 8.77 -17.11
N LEU A 210 -12.54 9.01 -17.91
CA LEU A 210 -11.43 9.90 -17.58
C LEU A 210 -11.43 11.11 -18.50
N LYS A 211 -11.15 12.28 -17.91
CA LYS A 211 -10.94 13.56 -18.62
C LYS A 211 -9.65 14.17 -18.11
N ALA A 212 -8.76 14.64 -18.99
CA ALA A 212 -7.53 15.33 -18.59
C ALA A 212 -7.04 16.33 -19.65
N ARG A 213 -6.25 17.33 -19.26
CA ARG A 213 -5.59 18.28 -20.19
C ARG A 213 -4.19 17.82 -20.58
N THR A 214 -3.55 16.98 -19.78
CA THR A 214 -2.21 16.44 -20.05
C THR A 214 -2.18 14.91 -20.10
N SER A 215 -1.34 14.34 -20.97
CA SER A 215 -1.10 12.89 -21.03
C SER A 215 -0.58 12.32 -19.69
N LYS A 216 0.18 13.13 -18.93
CA LYS A 216 0.75 12.70 -17.64
C LYS A 216 -0.34 12.53 -16.58
N SER A 217 -1.22 13.51 -16.43
CA SER A 217 -2.33 13.43 -15.47
C SER A 217 -3.33 12.34 -15.85
N MET A 218 -3.62 12.20 -17.15
CA MET A 218 -4.41 11.07 -17.67
C MET A 218 -3.80 9.73 -17.26
N ALA A 219 -2.50 9.52 -17.51
CA ALA A 219 -1.83 8.28 -17.17
C ALA A 219 -1.82 8.02 -15.66
N LYS A 220 -1.59 9.05 -14.83
CA LYS A 220 -1.59 8.91 -13.36
C LYS A 220 -2.95 8.43 -12.84
N LEU A 221 -4.04 9.04 -13.31
CA LEU A 221 -5.38 8.66 -12.88
C LEU A 221 -5.83 7.31 -13.48
N PHE A 222 -5.44 7.01 -14.72
CA PHE A 222 -5.69 5.72 -15.37
C PHE A 222 -5.04 4.56 -14.61
N TYR A 223 -3.76 4.68 -14.24
CA TYR A 223 -3.09 3.60 -13.50
C TYR A 223 -3.66 3.44 -12.09
N ARG A 224 -4.05 4.54 -11.43
CA ARG A 224 -4.79 4.47 -10.16
C ARG A 224 -6.10 3.69 -10.29
N LEU A 225 -6.86 3.92 -11.36
CA LEU A 225 -8.06 3.13 -11.64
C LEU A 225 -7.71 1.66 -11.89
N LEU A 226 -6.69 1.39 -12.71
CA LEU A 226 -6.28 0.04 -13.05
C LEU A 226 -5.89 -0.77 -11.81
N ASP A 227 -5.20 -0.18 -10.85
CA ASP A 227 -4.82 -0.81 -9.59
C ASP A 227 -6.02 -1.12 -8.67
N CYS A 228 -7.19 -0.48 -8.88
CA CYS A 228 -8.42 -0.81 -8.16
C CYS A 228 -9.13 -2.04 -8.71
N LEU A 229 -8.88 -2.39 -9.97
CA LEU A 229 -9.57 -3.50 -10.64
C LEU A 229 -9.09 -4.85 -10.09
N PRO A 230 -9.97 -5.86 -10.06
CA PRO A 230 -9.56 -7.21 -9.70
C PRO A 230 -8.60 -7.77 -10.76
N GLN A 231 -7.55 -8.44 -10.30
CA GLN A 231 -6.61 -9.18 -11.13
C GLN A 231 -6.42 -10.57 -10.55
N ARG A 232 -6.54 -11.60 -11.39
CA ARG A 232 -6.31 -13.00 -11.01
C ARG A 232 -4.81 -13.34 -11.13
N GLU A 233 -4.36 -14.35 -10.39
CA GLU A 233 -2.93 -14.72 -10.35
C GLU A 233 -2.35 -15.11 -11.73
N ASP A 234 -3.19 -15.62 -12.64
CA ASP A 234 -2.80 -16.02 -14.00
C ASP A 234 -2.91 -14.88 -15.04
N GLU A 235 -3.19 -13.65 -14.59
CA GLU A 235 -3.36 -12.47 -15.43
C GLU A 235 -2.16 -11.53 -15.31
N THR A 236 -1.70 -11.00 -16.44
CA THR A 236 -0.60 -10.00 -16.47
C THR A 236 -1.10 -8.58 -16.19
N GLU A 237 -2.39 -8.35 -16.36
CA GLU A 237 -3.10 -7.10 -16.05
C GLU A 237 -4.60 -7.42 -15.83
N PRO A 238 -5.34 -6.56 -15.13
CA PRO A 238 -6.79 -6.70 -14.99
C PRO A 238 -7.51 -6.83 -16.34
N MET A 239 -8.68 -7.46 -16.34
CA MET A 239 -9.49 -7.57 -17.55
C MET A 239 -10.26 -6.26 -17.80
N PHE A 240 -9.97 -5.59 -18.92
CA PHE A 240 -10.71 -4.40 -19.35
C PHE A 240 -10.64 -4.16 -20.87
N ASN A 241 -11.55 -3.30 -21.34
CA ASN A 241 -11.46 -2.63 -22.64
C ASN A 241 -11.28 -1.12 -22.43
N LEU A 242 -10.57 -0.44 -23.34
CA LEU A 242 -10.25 0.98 -23.20
C LEU A 242 -10.42 1.72 -24.52
N LEU A 243 -11.17 2.82 -24.50
CA LEU A 243 -11.29 3.78 -25.59
C LEU A 243 -10.63 5.09 -25.18
N THR A 244 -9.87 5.73 -26.06
CA THR A 244 -9.18 7.00 -25.82
C THR A 244 -9.23 7.88 -27.06
N TRP A 245 -9.63 9.13 -26.91
CA TRP A 245 -9.65 10.11 -28.00
C TRP A 245 -9.22 11.49 -27.50
N TYR A 246 -8.82 12.35 -28.45
CA TYR A 246 -8.47 13.74 -28.17
C TYR A 246 -9.54 14.67 -28.72
N LYS A 247 -10.14 15.47 -27.84
CA LYS A 247 -11.12 16.48 -28.22
C LYS A 247 -10.44 17.83 -28.34
N VAL A 248 -10.34 18.33 -29.58
CA VAL A 248 -9.78 19.65 -29.86
C VAL A 248 -10.76 20.72 -29.40
N SER A 249 -10.30 21.68 -28.60
CA SER A 249 -11.08 22.86 -28.24
C SER A 249 -10.98 23.91 -29.35
N PRO A 250 -12.07 24.59 -29.72
CA PRO A 250 -11.99 25.77 -30.56
C PRO A 250 -11.11 26.82 -29.86
N SER A 251 -10.02 27.24 -30.48
CA SER A 251 -9.12 28.26 -29.93
C SER A 251 -9.91 29.55 -29.63
N LYS A 252 -10.07 29.93 -28.37
CA LYS A 252 -10.28 31.35 -28.06
C LYS A 252 -8.95 32.03 -28.37
N LYS A 253 -8.92 32.92 -29.37
CA LYS A 253 -7.74 33.76 -29.65
C LYS A 253 -7.42 34.56 -28.39
N VAL A 254 -6.45 34.12 -27.60
CA VAL A 254 -5.76 34.98 -26.63
C VAL A 254 -4.57 35.56 -27.38
N SER A 255 -4.48 36.89 -27.32
CA SER A 255 -3.52 37.72 -28.04
C SER A 255 -2.09 37.19 -28.03
N GLY A 256 -1.53 36.97 -29.22
CA GLY A 256 -0.08 37.09 -29.46
C GLY A 256 0.76 35.81 -29.50
N ILE A 257 0.25 34.64 -29.11
CA ILE A 257 1.01 33.37 -29.21
C ILE A 257 0.09 32.24 -29.73
N SER A 258 0.11 31.96 -31.03
CA SER A 258 -0.22 30.62 -31.54
C SER A 258 1.09 29.80 -31.53
N HIS A 259 1.15 28.53 -31.12
CA HIS A 259 0.85 27.36 -31.95
C HIS A 259 0.74 26.08 -31.07
N GLY A 260 -0.45 25.76 -30.60
CA GLY A 260 -0.75 24.44 -30.03
C GLY A 260 -2.19 24.06 -30.31
N ARG A 261 -2.47 22.81 -30.70
CA ARG A 261 -3.84 22.27 -30.61
C ARG A 261 -4.14 22.20 -29.11
N PHE A 262 -4.97 23.13 -28.62
CA PHE A 262 -5.53 23.08 -27.28
C PHE A 262 -6.76 22.18 -27.31
N GLY A 263 -6.98 21.44 -26.24
CA GLY A 263 -7.97 20.38 -26.17
C GLY A 263 -7.72 19.50 -24.98
N GLU A 264 -8.47 18.42 -24.90
CA GLU A 264 -8.47 17.50 -23.77
C GLU A 264 -8.46 16.06 -24.22
N TYR A 265 -7.84 15.21 -23.41
CA TYR A 265 -7.87 13.77 -23.53
C TYR A 265 -9.12 13.26 -22.82
N ARG A 266 -9.83 12.37 -23.50
CA ARG A 266 -10.97 11.64 -22.93
C ARG A 266 -10.71 10.15 -23.09
N ALA A 267 -11.02 9.38 -22.07
CA ALA A 267 -10.90 7.94 -22.11
C ALA A 267 -12.03 7.26 -21.35
N VAL A 268 -12.33 6.02 -21.73
CA VAL A 268 -13.37 5.19 -21.13
C VAL A 268 -12.82 3.81 -20.92
N LEU A 269 -12.73 3.40 -19.66
CA LEU A 269 -12.38 2.04 -19.27
C LEU A 269 -13.68 1.27 -18.98
N LEU A 270 -13.80 0.08 -19.56
CA LEU A 270 -14.84 -0.88 -19.25
C LEU A 270 -14.21 -2.08 -18.54
N ALA A 271 -14.43 -2.16 -17.23
CA ALA A 271 -13.93 -3.25 -16.39
C ALA A 271 -14.69 -4.55 -16.70
N ARG A 272 -13.94 -5.66 -16.78
CA ARG A 272 -14.46 -6.96 -17.20
C ARG A 272 -14.17 -8.05 -16.20
N ASP A 273 -15.00 -9.08 -16.22
CA ASP A 273 -14.83 -10.28 -15.41
C ASP A 273 -14.60 -11.52 -16.27
N LYS A 274 -15.22 -11.61 -17.46
CA LYS A 274 -15.07 -12.76 -18.38
C LYS A 274 -14.66 -12.31 -19.77
N HIS A 275 -14.04 -13.21 -20.54
CA HIS A 275 -13.71 -12.97 -21.96
C HIS A 275 -14.95 -13.12 -22.87
N ARG A 276 -15.83 -14.07 -22.57
CA ARG A 276 -17.03 -14.37 -23.36
C ARG A 276 -18.18 -14.69 -22.42
N SER A 277 -19.41 -14.40 -22.85
CA SER A 277 -20.61 -14.85 -22.15
C SER A 277 -20.81 -16.35 -22.33
N HIS A 278 -21.69 -16.95 -21.52
CA HIS A 278 -22.04 -18.37 -21.66
C HIS A 278 -22.62 -18.68 -23.04
N HIS A 279 -23.35 -17.74 -23.67
CA HIS A 279 -23.92 -17.89 -25.01
C HIS A 279 -22.89 -18.33 -26.07
N TYR A 280 -21.61 -17.95 -25.95
CA TYR A 280 -20.60 -18.41 -26.91
C TYR A 280 -20.33 -19.92 -26.84
N PHE A 281 -20.52 -20.52 -25.66
CA PHE A 281 -20.23 -21.92 -25.38
C PHE A 281 -21.47 -22.81 -25.42
N ASP A 282 -22.66 -22.23 -25.56
CA ASP A 282 -23.91 -22.98 -25.70
C ASP A 282 -23.93 -23.73 -27.05
N GLU A 283 -24.56 -24.90 -27.07
CA GLU A 283 -24.81 -25.70 -28.27
C GLU A 283 -26.29 -25.63 -28.73
N GLY A 284 -27.13 -24.98 -27.93
CA GLY A 284 -28.57 -24.81 -28.14
C GLY A 284 -28.98 -23.53 -28.88
N PRO A 285 -30.28 -23.18 -28.86
CA PRO A 285 -30.83 -22.02 -29.59
C PRO A 285 -30.27 -20.67 -29.12
N ASP A 286 -29.73 -20.59 -27.90
CA ASP A 286 -29.14 -19.38 -27.31
C ASP A 286 -27.65 -19.19 -27.66
N HIS A 287 -27.06 -20.07 -28.49
CA HIS A 287 -25.67 -19.93 -28.97
C HIS A 287 -25.44 -18.59 -29.67
N LEU A 288 -24.38 -17.86 -29.35
CA LEU A 288 -23.97 -16.65 -30.08
C LEU A 288 -22.51 -16.74 -30.52
N THR A 289 -22.24 -16.63 -31.82
CA THR A 289 -20.88 -16.63 -32.39
C THR A 289 -20.07 -15.37 -32.08
N MET A 290 -20.56 -14.51 -31.19
CA MET A 290 -19.94 -13.23 -30.82
C MET A 290 -18.92 -13.39 -29.69
N SER A 291 -17.75 -12.81 -29.88
CA SER A 291 -16.70 -12.71 -28.85
C SER A 291 -16.47 -11.24 -28.54
N PRO A 292 -17.16 -10.65 -27.55
CA PRO A 292 -17.17 -9.20 -27.34
C PRO A 292 -15.76 -8.63 -27.15
N GLY A 293 -15.37 -7.73 -28.05
CA GLY A 293 -14.19 -6.89 -27.93
C GLY A 293 -14.57 -5.44 -27.67
N CYS A 294 -13.59 -4.54 -27.78
CA CYS A 294 -13.78 -3.12 -27.48
C CYS A 294 -14.82 -2.43 -28.37
N ALA A 295 -15.05 -2.90 -29.60
CA ALA A 295 -16.13 -2.37 -30.44
C ALA A 295 -17.52 -2.71 -29.89
N ASP A 296 -17.73 -3.97 -29.51
CA ASP A 296 -18.97 -4.43 -28.89
C ASP A 296 -19.21 -3.72 -27.56
N MET A 297 -18.16 -3.64 -26.73
CA MET A 297 -18.16 -2.90 -25.47
C MET A 297 -18.23 -1.37 -25.67
N GLY A 298 -18.01 -0.86 -26.89
CA GLY A 298 -18.23 0.53 -27.28
C GLY A 298 -19.64 0.80 -27.82
N GLY A 299 -20.51 -0.21 -27.83
CA GLY A 299 -21.89 -0.14 -28.33
C GLY A 299 -22.04 -0.46 -29.82
N LEU A 300 -20.97 -0.89 -30.51
CA LEU A 300 -21.04 -1.40 -31.89
C LEU A 300 -20.82 -2.92 -31.90
N PHE A 301 -21.91 -3.67 -31.84
CA PHE A 301 -21.92 -5.13 -31.82
C PHE A 301 -21.69 -5.70 -33.21
N ILE A 302 -20.64 -6.49 -33.38
CA ILE A 302 -20.31 -7.12 -34.66
C ILE A 302 -20.81 -8.56 -34.66
N VAL A 303 -21.75 -8.85 -35.55
CA VAL A 303 -22.46 -10.14 -35.59
C VAL A 303 -22.11 -10.86 -36.89
N PRO A 304 -21.27 -11.92 -36.88
CA PRO A 304 -20.86 -12.59 -38.11
C PRO A 304 -21.91 -13.52 -38.70
N ASN A 305 -22.75 -14.14 -37.85
CA ASN A 305 -23.76 -15.09 -38.25
C ASN A 305 -25.13 -14.39 -38.45
N ALA A 306 -25.84 -14.76 -39.52
CA ALA A 306 -27.12 -14.14 -39.88
C ALA A 306 -28.26 -14.52 -38.92
N ASP A 307 -28.27 -15.75 -38.41
CA ASP A 307 -29.28 -16.23 -37.46
C ASP A 307 -29.08 -15.54 -36.09
N ASP A 308 -27.83 -15.39 -35.66
CA ASP A 308 -27.48 -14.58 -34.48
C ASP A 308 -27.94 -13.13 -34.66
N TYR A 309 -27.67 -12.55 -35.83
CA TYR A 309 -28.11 -11.19 -36.14
C TYR A 309 -29.63 -11.06 -36.13
N ALA A 310 -30.37 -12.05 -36.59
CA ALA A 310 -31.84 -12.02 -36.57
C ALA A 310 -32.40 -12.11 -35.14
N LYS A 311 -31.85 -13.00 -34.30
CA LYS A 311 -32.38 -13.30 -32.97
C LYS A 311 -31.95 -12.34 -31.87
N LEU A 312 -30.81 -11.65 -32.02
CA LEU A 312 -30.34 -10.70 -31.01
C LEU A 312 -31.41 -9.66 -30.69
N ASP A 313 -31.61 -9.39 -29.41
CA ASP A 313 -32.51 -8.35 -28.92
C ASP A 313 -31.88 -7.64 -27.73
N ALA A 314 -32.59 -6.66 -27.17
CA ALA A 314 -32.09 -5.93 -26.02
C ALA A 314 -31.91 -6.82 -24.78
N ARG A 315 -32.66 -7.92 -24.65
CA ARG A 315 -32.55 -8.83 -23.51
C ARG A 315 -31.25 -9.64 -23.58
N LEU A 316 -30.98 -10.29 -24.71
CA LEU A 316 -29.76 -11.08 -24.91
C LEU A 316 -28.49 -10.22 -24.79
N LEU A 317 -28.52 -8.98 -25.29
CA LEU A 317 -27.38 -8.06 -25.14
C LEU A 317 -27.17 -7.64 -23.68
N LYS A 318 -28.24 -7.44 -22.90
CA LYS A 318 -28.13 -7.16 -21.46
C LYS A 318 -27.51 -8.32 -20.70
N GLU A 319 -27.98 -9.54 -20.97
CA GLU A 319 -27.45 -10.77 -20.35
C GLU A 319 -25.96 -10.94 -20.69
N MET A 320 -25.59 -10.81 -21.96
CA MET A 320 -24.19 -10.88 -22.39
C MET A 320 -23.31 -9.82 -21.71
N LEU A 321 -23.76 -8.56 -21.68
CA LEU A 321 -23.00 -7.46 -21.05
C LEU A 321 -22.82 -7.68 -19.54
N ALA A 322 -23.86 -8.14 -18.85
CA ALA A 322 -23.84 -8.40 -17.42
C ALA A 322 -22.87 -9.54 -17.04
N GLU A 323 -22.71 -10.54 -17.90
CA GLU A 323 -21.77 -11.64 -17.67
C GLU A 323 -20.32 -11.31 -18.00
N VAL A 324 -20.13 -10.43 -18.98
CA VAL A 324 -18.82 -10.05 -19.48
C VAL A 324 -18.18 -8.96 -18.62
N SER A 325 -19.00 -8.02 -18.15
CA SER A 325 -18.57 -6.90 -17.32
C SER A 325 -18.45 -7.32 -15.85
N VAL A 326 -17.84 -6.48 -15.02
CA VAL A 326 -17.84 -6.71 -13.56
C VAL A 326 -19.26 -6.63 -12.99
N ASN A 327 -19.52 -7.36 -11.90
CA ASN A 327 -20.79 -7.29 -11.19
C ASN A 327 -20.90 -6.04 -10.29
N ALA A 328 -22.06 -5.83 -9.67
CA ALA A 328 -22.34 -4.67 -8.82
C ALA A 328 -21.47 -4.63 -7.54
N ASP A 329 -21.12 -5.78 -6.96
CA ASP A 329 -20.27 -5.83 -5.76
C ASP A 329 -18.84 -5.38 -6.09
N THR A 330 -18.29 -5.90 -7.19
CA THR A 330 -16.97 -5.50 -7.70
C THR A 330 -16.94 -4.04 -8.11
N GLU A 331 -17.98 -3.53 -8.79
CA GLU A 331 -18.09 -2.10 -9.12
C GLU A 331 -18.07 -1.24 -7.84
N ARG A 332 -18.85 -1.61 -6.82
CA ARG A 332 -18.85 -0.91 -5.52
C ARG A 332 -17.50 -0.96 -4.84
N ASP A 333 -16.79 -2.08 -4.87
CA ASP A 333 -15.45 -2.19 -4.29
C ASP A 333 -14.42 -1.33 -5.03
N ILE A 334 -14.47 -1.27 -6.37
CA ILE A 334 -13.62 -0.38 -7.18
C ILE A 334 -13.91 1.09 -6.82
N ILE A 335 -15.18 1.48 -6.80
CA ILE A 335 -15.58 2.85 -6.43
C ILE A 335 -15.12 3.17 -5.02
N TRP A 336 -15.35 2.28 -4.05
CA TRP A 336 -14.91 2.46 -2.67
C TRP A 336 -13.38 2.62 -2.58
N LYS A 337 -12.59 1.80 -3.29
CA LYS A 337 -11.12 1.96 -3.35
C LYS A 337 -10.69 3.29 -3.96
N LEU A 338 -11.43 3.81 -4.93
CA LEU A 338 -11.15 5.10 -5.56
C LEU A 338 -11.47 6.28 -4.63
N THR A 339 -12.56 6.18 -3.86
CA THR A 339 -13.12 7.29 -3.08
C THR A 339 -12.85 7.21 -1.58
N ARG A 340 -12.29 6.09 -1.08
CA ARG A 340 -11.98 5.92 0.35
C ARG A 340 -11.05 7.02 0.86
N THR A 341 -11.37 7.47 2.07
CA THR A 341 -10.60 8.43 2.84
C THR A 341 -9.90 7.74 4.00
N GLN A 342 -8.90 8.38 4.56
CA GLN A 342 -8.17 7.91 5.74
C GLN A 342 -8.04 9.06 6.73
N PRO A 343 -8.07 8.80 8.05
CA PRO A 343 -7.76 9.81 9.05
C PRO A 343 -6.34 10.34 8.88
N GLU A 344 -6.09 11.57 9.27
CA GLU A 344 -4.74 12.15 9.32
C GLU A 344 -4.04 11.85 10.64
N VAL A 345 -2.72 11.72 10.57
CA VAL A 345 -1.80 11.62 11.69
C VAL A 345 -0.71 12.69 11.55
N GLN A 346 -0.34 13.32 12.66
CA GLN A 346 0.80 14.24 12.76
C GLN A 346 2.00 13.54 13.40
N VAL A 347 3.05 13.32 12.61
CA VAL A 347 4.26 12.60 13.03
C VAL A 347 5.41 13.58 13.23
N GLY A 348 5.93 13.69 14.46
CA GLY A 348 7.15 14.47 14.75
C GLY A 348 8.39 13.75 14.22
N ILE A 349 9.12 14.38 13.29
CA ILE A 349 10.26 13.76 12.58
C ILE A 349 11.60 14.14 13.20
N MET A 350 11.86 15.44 13.36
CA MET A 350 13.12 15.94 13.91
C MET A 350 12.96 17.34 14.49
N SER A 351 13.81 17.69 15.46
CA SER A 351 13.87 19.01 16.08
C SER A 351 15.28 19.58 16.04
N GLY A 352 15.42 20.88 15.83
CA GLY A 352 16.71 21.56 15.79
C GLY A 352 16.57 23.08 15.84
N ASP A 353 17.68 23.77 16.08
CA ASP A 353 17.75 25.24 15.93
C ASP A 353 17.53 25.65 14.48
N GLU A 354 17.81 24.73 13.56
CA GLU A 354 17.75 24.91 12.13
C GLU A 354 17.42 23.58 11.44
N ILE A 355 16.51 23.63 10.47
CA ILE A 355 16.11 22.47 9.67
C ILE A 355 16.16 22.81 8.18
N GLU A 356 16.83 21.95 7.42
CA GLU A 356 16.89 22.03 5.96
C GLU A 356 15.87 21.07 5.32
N PHE A 357 15.16 21.55 4.30
CA PHE A 357 14.10 20.82 3.61
C PHE A 357 14.02 21.16 2.13
N GLU A 358 13.25 20.40 1.35
CA GLU A 358 12.90 20.72 -0.05
C GLU A 358 11.44 20.32 -0.30
N ILE A 359 10.67 21.18 -0.96
CA ILE A 359 9.33 20.86 -1.46
C ILE A 359 9.46 20.45 -2.93
N ILE A 360 9.03 19.24 -3.28
CA ILE A 360 9.31 18.66 -4.60
C ILE A 360 8.49 19.35 -5.70
N SER A 361 7.29 19.82 -5.38
CA SER A 361 6.35 20.38 -6.36
C SER A 361 6.65 21.83 -6.74
N ASP A 362 7.32 22.61 -5.89
CA ASP A 362 7.56 24.04 -6.13
C ASP A 362 8.81 24.31 -6.97
N GLY A 363 9.74 23.35 -7.04
CA GLY A 363 11.01 23.50 -7.74
C GLY A 363 11.96 24.53 -7.15
N ALA A 364 11.69 25.03 -5.94
CA ALA A 364 12.55 25.98 -5.22
C ALA A 364 13.85 25.34 -4.71
N GLY A 365 13.91 24.01 -4.70
CA GLY A 365 15.06 23.24 -4.24
C GLY A 365 15.22 23.32 -2.72
N LYS A 366 16.46 23.24 -2.25
CA LYS A 366 16.79 23.19 -0.83
C LYS A 366 16.55 24.54 -0.14
N GLN A 367 15.80 24.49 0.95
CA GLN A 367 15.33 25.61 1.76
C GLN A 367 15.64 25.37 3.24
N LYS A 368 15.44 26.40 4.08
CA LYS A 368 15.82 26.36 5.50
C LYS A 368 14.88 27.16 6.38
N VAL A 369 14.58 26.61 7.55
CA VAL A 369 13.87 27.29 8.66
C VAL A 369 14.76 27.30 9.90
N SER A 370 14.61 28.31 10.75
CA SER A 370 15.35 28.41 12.02
C SER A 370 14.48 28.89 13.16
N TYR A 371 14.87 28.55 14.39
CA TYR A 371 14.25 29.07 15.60
C TYR A 371 14.71 30.52 15.85
N GLU A 372 13.75 31.42 16.07
CA GLU A 372 14.06 32.82 16.39
C GLU A 372 12.98 33.40 17.32
N ASN A 373 13.37 33.78 18.55
CA ASN A 373 12.51 34.45 19.54
C ASN A 373 11.17 33.74 19.82
N GLY A 374 11.19 32.41 19.94
CA GLY A 374 9.98 31.62 20.18
C GLY A 374 9.13 31.36 18.93
N LYS A 375 9.60 31.77 17.75
CA LYS A 375 8.92 31.63 16.46
C LYS A 375 9.80 30.93 15.42
N ILE A 376 9.20 30.59 14.28
CA ILE A 376 9.87 30.02 13.11
C ILE A 376 10.27 31.16 12.18
N SER A 377 11.55 31.30 11.89
CA SER A 377 12.07 32.24 10.90
C SER A 377 12.22 31.55 9.55
N TYR A 378 11.58 32.11 8.52
CA TYR A 378 11.64 31.60 7.14
C TYR A 378 11.56 32.76 6.15
N ASN A 379 12.54 32.85 5.24
CA ASN A 379 12.68 33.94 4.27
C ASN A 379 12.58 35.35 4.89
N GLY A 380 13.13 35.53 6.10
CA GLY A 380 13.13 36.81 6.83
C GLY A 380 11.80 37.19 7.48
N THR A 381 10.83 36.26 7.53
CA THR A 381 9.53 36.45 8.19
C THR A 381 9.39 35.47 9.36
N LEU A 382 8.77 35.92 10.45
CA LEU A 382 8.50 35.09 11.64
C LEU A 382 7.08 34.52 11.60
N TYR A 383 6.95 33.22 11.84
CA TYR A 383 5.70 32.46 11.84
C TYR A 383 5.49 31.76 13.18
N ASP A 384 4.24 31.69 13.64
CA ASP A 384 3.86 30.83 14.78
C ASP A 384 3.75 29.36 14.34
N GLU A 385 3.28 29.15 13.12
CA GLU A 385 3.20 27.85 12.44
C GLU A 385 3.45 28.07 10.94
N LEU A 386 4.16 27.14 10.29
CA LEU A 386 4.43 27.17 8.86
C LEU A 386 4.05 25.83 8.23
N VAL A 387 3.14 25.84 7.25
CA VAL A 387 2.61 24.62 6.61
C VAL A 387 2.81 24.68 5.09
N PHE A 388 3.33 23.59 4.55
CA PHE A 388 3.44 23.32 3.12
C PHE A 388 2.50 22.17 2.76
N ASP A 389 1.38 22.53 2.13
CA ASP A 389 0.31 21.58 1.84
C ASP A 389 0.64 20.69 0.63
N ALA A 390 0.35 19.40 0.74
CA ALA A 390 0.42 18.47 -0.38
C ALA A 390 -0.75 18.75 -1.33
N GLN A 391 -0.44 19.31 -2.50
CA GLN A 391 -1.45 19.56 -3.57
C GLN A 391 -2.18 18.29 -4.06
N THR A 392 -1.78 17.10 -3.60
CA THR A 392 -2.49 15.83 -3.83
C THR A 392 -2.38 14.92 -2.61
N MET A 393 -3.47 14.73 -1.88
CA MET A 393 -3.64 13.58 -0.98
C MET A 393 -3.96 12.34 -1.82
N SER A 394 -2.93 11.66 -2.31
CA SER A 394 -3.10 10.40 -3.04
C SER A 394 -3.48 9.29 -2.05
N SER A 395 -4.73 8.82 -2.07
CA SER A 395 -5.23 7.82 -1.11
C SER A 395 -4.80 6.37 -1.38
N MET A 396 -3.92 6.12 -2.37
CA MET A 396 -3.41 4.77 -2.65
C MET A 396 -1.94 4.70 -3.04
N PHE A 397 -1.30 5.82 -3.36
CA PHE A 397 0.12 5.88 -3.66
C PHE A 397 0.69 7.17 -3.10
N ALA A 398 1.08 7.13 -1.83
CA ALA A 398 1.98 8.11 -1.26
C ALA A 398 3.17 8.31 -2.22
N GLU A 399 3.22 9.49 -2.83
CA GLU A 399 4.38 9.95 -3.60
C GLU A 399 5.17 10.93 -2.72
N PRO A 400 6.50 10.97 -2.85
CA PRO A 400 7.29 11.99 -2.20
C PRO A 400 6.81 13.39 -2.60
N THR A 401 6.50 14.20 -1.60
CA THR A 401 6.08 15.60 -1.73
C THR A 401 7.10 16.56 -1.14
N PHE A 402 7.86 16.11 -0.14
CA PHE A 402 8.97 16.87 0.44
C PHE A 402 10.14 15.96 0.87
N ILE A 403 11.28 16.59 1.12
CA ILE A 403 12.52 15.98 1.57
C ILE A 403 12.97 16.70 2.84
N LEU A 404 13.42 15.94 3.85
CA LEU A 404 14.14 16.48 5.00
C LEU A 404 15.58 16.00 4.97
N TYR A 405 16.51 16.92 5.24
CA TYR A 405 17.94 16.63 5.27
C TYR A 405 18.43 16.46 6.70
N GLY A 406 19.32 15.49 6.90
CA GLY A 406 19.99 15.30 8.18
C GLY A 406 19.11 14.73 9.28
N VAL A 407 18.06 13.96 8.91
CA VAL A 407 17.20 13.25 9.85
C VAL A 407 18.05 12.21 10.58
N THR A 408 18.13 12.33 11.91
CA THR A 408 18.84 11.35 12.74
C THR A 408 17.98 10.10 12.88
N ILE A 409 18.56 8.93 12.61
CA ILE A 409 17.95 7.63 12.89
C ILE A 409 18.75 6.90 13.97
N GLY A 410 18.06 6.13 14.83
CA GLY A 410 18.69 5.40 15.93
C GLY A 410 19.17 6.31 17.05
N VAL A 411 18.37 7.31 17.42
CA VAL A 411 18.73 8.31 18.42
C VAL A 411 19.06 7.61 19.74
N GLY A 412 20.28 7.81 20.25
CA GLY A 412 20.72 7.17 21.49
C GLY A 412 21.07 5.68 21.39
N PHE A 413 21.18 5.13 20.18
CA PHE A 413 21.73 3.80 19.90
C PHE A 413 23.15 3.88 19.30
N HIS A 414 23.92 2.80 19.43
CA HIS A 414 25.30 2.72 18.93
C HIS A 414 25.46 2.82 17.40
N TRP A 415 24.35 2.79 16.65
CA TRP A 415 24.30 2.90 15.19
C TRP A 415 23.70 4.23 14.69
N GLU A 416 23.57 5.24 15.56
CA GLU A 416 23.02 6.56 15.22
C GLU A 416 23.67 7.16 13.96
N ARG A 417 22.85 7.62 13.00
CA ARG A 417 23.34 8.27 11.77
C ARG A 417 22.33 9.26 11.19
N LYS A 418 22.83 10.23 10.42
CA LYS A 418 22.00 11.20 9.68
C LYS A 418 21.71 10.71 8.27
N GLN A 419 20.47 10.84 7.81
CA GLN A 419 20.04 10.46 6.48
C GLN A 419 19.16 11.53 5.82
N VAL A 420 19.10 11.49 4.50
CA VAL A 420 18.13 12.25 3.71
C VAL A 420 16.90 11.37 3.55
N GLN A 421 15.74 11.85 4.00
CA GLN A 421 14.49 11.09 3.93
C GLN A 421 13.44 11.82 3.11
N LYS A 422 12.64 11.04 2.38
CA LYS A 422 11.57 11.53 1.52
C LYS A 422 10.22 11.18 2.11
N PHE A 423 9.27 12.11 2.09
CA PHE A 423 7.98 11.95 2.77
C PHE A 423 6.83 12.29 1.84
N ALA A 424 5.68 11.65 2.07
CA ALA A 424 4.40 12.02 1.48
C ALA A 424 3.58 12.86 2.46
N GLY A 425 2.50 13.47 1.97
CA GLY A 425 1.65 14.34 2.78
C GLY A 425 2.25 15.73 2.97
N SER A 426 1.73 16.48 3.92
CA SER A 426 2.09 17.88 4.13
C SER A 426 3.24 18.01 5.14
N LEU A 427 4.08 19.03 4.97
CA LEU A 427 5.14 19.38 5.91
C LEU A 427 4.70 20.57 6.76
N LYS A 428 4.72 20.40 8.08
CA LYS A 428 4.40 21.43 9.06
C LYS A 428 5.61 21.68 9.95
N PHE A 429 5.90 22.94 10.23
CA PHE A 429 6.88 23.35 11.23
C PHE A 429 6.16 23.97 12.43
N ILE A 430 6.58 23.57 13.63
CA ILE A 430 6.13 24.10 14.91
C ILE A 430 7.34 24.47 15.78
N VAL A 431 7.11 25.20 16.87
CA VAL A 431 8.10 25.41 17.93
C VAL A 431 7.77 24.50 19.11
N ASP A 432 8.73 23.67 19.51
CA ASP A 432 8.65 22.81 20.69
C ASP A 432 9.96 22.90 21.48
N ASN A 433 9.87 23.03 22.81
CA ASN A 433 11.02 23.09 23.71
C ASN A 433 12.16 24.03 23.26
N GLY A 434 11.80 25.19 22.70
CA GLY A 434 12.77 26.20 22.23
C GLY A 434 13.51 25.84 20.94
N LYS A 435 13.00 24.87 20.16
CA LYS A 435 13.53 24.45 18.86
C LYS A 435 12.42 24.45 17.81
N VAL A 436 12.80 24.48 16.53
CA VAL A 436 11.86 24.19 15.44
C VAL A 436 11.76 22.67 15.30
N THR A 437 10.54 22.17 15.15
CA THR A 437 10.24 20.75 14.93
C THR A 437 9.54 20.57 13.60
N ALA A 438 10.05 19.66 12.76
CA ALA A 438 9.40 19.23 11.54
C ALA A 438 8.38 18.13 11.86
N VAL A 439 7.13 18.36 11.44
CA VAL A 439 5.99 17.48 11.62
C VAL A 439 5.45 17.09 10.24
N ASN A 440 5.35 15.79 9.98
CA ASN A 440 4.71 15.29 8.78
C ASN A 440 3.21 15.05 9.05
N VAL A 441 2.35 15.70 8.28
CA VAL A 441 0.91 15.44 8.29
C VAL A 441 0.58 14.49 7.13
N ILE A 442 0.14 13.28 7.44
CA ILE A 442 -0.07 12.22 6.45
C ILE A 442 -1.31 11.38 6.80
N GLY A 443 -1.89 10.70 5.83
CA GLY A 443 -2.93 9.73 6.09
C GLY A 443 -2.42 8.48 6.83
N VAL A 444 -3.26 7.90 7.70
CA VAL A 444 -2.93 6.73 8.52
C VAL A 444 -2.47 5.53 7.69
N GLU A 445 -3.11 5.24 6.57
CA GLU A 445 -2.79 4.08 5.73
C GLU A 445 -1.45 4.29 4.98
N ASP A 446 -1.18 5.51 4.54
CA ASP A 446 0.12 5.87 3.94
C ASP A 446 1.25 5.84 4.97
N TYR A 447 0.96 6.23 6.22
CA TYR A 447 1.88 6.09 7.34
C TYR A 447 2.23 4.61 7.61
N LEU A 448 1.23 3.73 7.59
CA LEU A 448 1.42 2.30 7.83
C LEU A 448 2.28 1.62 6.77
N LEU A 449 2.22 2.06 5.50
CA LEU A 449 3.13 1.55 4.47
C LEU A 449 4.61 1.73 4.85
N SER A 450 4.94 2.86 5.48
CA SER A 450 6.30 3.15 5.96
C SER A 450 6.62 2.37 7.23
N VAL A 451 5.70 2.36 8.22
CA VAL A 451 5.91 1.65 9.49
C VAL A 451 6.16 0.17 9.26
N ILE A 452 5.29 -0.51 8.51
CA ILE A 452 5.43 -1.94 8.25
C ILE A 452 6.74 -2.22 7.50
N SER A 453 7.11 -1.38 6.53
CA SER A 453 8.37 -1.55 5.78
C SER A 453 9.63 -1.22 6.58
N SER A 454 9.49 -0.49 7.71
CA SER A 454 10.61 -0.13 8.59
C SER A 454 10.77 -1.12 9.74
N GLU A 455 9.66 -1.70 10.20
CA GLU A 455 9.60 -2.71 11.25
C GLU A 455 9.89 -4.13 10.72
N MET A 456 9.43 -4.45 9.50
CA MET A 456 9.45 -5.80 8.93
C MET A 456 10.04 -5.82 7.52
N LYS A 457 10.59 -6.97 7.11
CA LYS A 457 11.02 -7.13 5.71
C LYS A 457 9.82 -7.28 4.79
N ALA A 458 9.91 -6.65 3.62
CA ALA A 458 8.89 -6.77 2.56
C ALA A 458 8.63 -8.21 2.08
N SER A 459 9.56 -9.14 2.30
CA SER A 459 9.46 -10.57 1.99
C SER A 459 8.68 -11.38 3.02
N ALA A 460 8.22 -10.76 4.10
CA ALA A 460 7.39 -11.41 5.09
C ALA A 460 6.09 -11.97 4.49
N SER A 461 5.57 -13.01 5.14
CA SER A 461 4.29 -13.64 4.79
C SER A 461 3.13 -12.63 4.87
N LEU A 462 2.18 -12.76 3.95
CA LEU A 462 1.08 -11.81 3.82
C LEU A 462 0.20 -11.75 5.09
N GLU A 463 -0.09 -12.90 5.71
CA GLU A 463 -0.93 -12.96 6.92
C GLU A 463 -0.24 -12.32 8.14
N PHE A 464 1.07 -12.50 8.30
CA PHE A 464 1.84 -11.78 9.31
C PHE A 464 1.82 -10.26 9.08
N LEU A 465 2.03 -9.81 7.83
CA LEU A 465 1.98 -8.38 7.49
C LEU A 465 0.58 -7.79 7.71
N LYS A 466 -0.49 -8.54 7.46
CA LYS A 466 -1.87 -8.12 7.77
C LYS A 466 -2.09 -7.97 9.27
N ALA A 467 -1.63 -8.92 10.09
CA ALA A 467 -1.72 -8.82 11.54
C ALA A 467 -0.96 -7.59 12.05
N HIS A 468 0.26 -7.35 11.52
CA HIS A 468 1.06 -6.19 11.86
C HIS A 468 0.41 -4.85 11.45
N ALA A 469 -0.21 -4.79 10.26
CA ALA A 469 -0.97 -3.63 9.81
C ALA A 469 -2.12 -3.28 10.77
N VAL A 470 -2.89 -4.29 11.21
CA VAL A 470 -4.03 -4.09 12.11
C VAL A 470 -3.58 -3.61 13.50
N ILE A 471 -2.56 -4.23 14.10
CA ILE A 471 -2.09 -3.79 15.43
C ILE A 471 -1.49 -2.39 15.36
N SER A 472 -0.73 -2.10 14.29
CA SER A 472 -0.08 -0.80 14.14
C SER A 472 -1.12 0.31 13.97
N ARG A 473 -2.18 0.05 13.19
CA ARG A 473 -3.32 0.96 13.04
C ARG A 473 -4.08 1.16 14.34
N SER A 474 -4.36 0.06 15.06
CA SER A 474 -5.13 0.09 16.32
C SER A 474 -4.40 0.91 17.37
N TRP A 475 -3.11 0.64 17.56
CA TRP A 475 -2.25 1.41 18.45
C TRP A 475 -2.19 2.88 18.05
N LEU A 476 -1.92 3.19 16.78
CA LEU A 476 -1.82 4.58 16.34
C LEU A 476 -3.11 5.37 16.62
N LEU A 477 -4.24 4.80 16.23
CA LEU A 477 -5.54 5.44 16.43
C LEU A 477 -5.87 5.56 17.93
N SER A 478 -5.43 4.63 18.79
CA SER A 478 -5.64 4.73 20.25
C SER A 478 -4.81 5.86 20.84
N GLN A 479 -3.59 6.08 20.35
CA GLN A 479 -2.76 7.21 20.78
C GLN A 479 -3.37 8.56 20.34
N ILE A 480 -3.90 8.64 19.12
CA ILE A 480 -4.61 9.84 18.63
C ILE A 480 -5.85 10.14 19.49
N GLU A 481 -6.66 9.12 19.79
CA GLU A 481 -7.87 9.26 20.62
C GLU A 481 -7.51 9.64 22.07
N ALA A 482 -6.48 9.01 22.63
CA ALA A 482 -5.96 9.33 23.95
C ALA A 482 -5.45 10.78 24.01
N ARG A 483 -4.65 11.25 23.04
CA ARG A 483 -4.15 12.64 23.00
C ARG A 483 -5.30 13.65 22.94
N LYS A 484 -6.27 13.41 22.05
CA LYS A 484 -7.46 14.28 21.91
C LYS A 484 -8.29 14.35 23.19
N SER A 485 -8.34 13.26 23.95
CA SER A 485 -9.05 13.17 25.23
C SER A 485 -8.22 13.72 26.40
N ALA A 486 -6.90 13.57 26.37
CA ALA A 486 -5.94 13.91 27.43
C ALA A 486 -5.56 15.39 27.47
N ALA A 487 -6.24 16.26 26.73
CA ALA A 487 -6.14 17.72 26.87
C ALA A 487 -6.55 18.26 28.27
N LYS A 488 -6.67 17.41 29.30
CA LYS A 488 -7.14 17.78 30.64
C LYS A 488 -6.38 17.22 31.86
N GLU A 489 -5.49 16.23 31.78
CA GLU A 489 -4.73 15.80 32.97
C GLU A 489 -3.33 15.26 32.62
N VAL A 490 -2.29 15.98 33.03
CA VAL A 490 -0.89 15.51 32.99
C VAL A 490 -0.61 14.76 34.29
N LYS A 491 -0.47 13.42 34.22
CA LYS A 491 -0.01 12.61 35.35
C LYS A 491 1.50 12.38 35.21
N SER A 492 2.25 12.63 36.28
CA SER A 492 3.72 12.44 36.35
C SER A 492 4.15 11.08 35.82
N SER A 493 5.12 11.06 34.90
CA SER A 493 5.81 9.85 34.43
C SER A 493 6.67 9.18 35.50
N VAL A 494 7.04 9.91 36.54
CA VAL A 494 7.79 9.38 37.70
C VAL A 494 6.83 9.12 38.85
N LYS A 495 6.77 7.86 39.30
CA LYS A 495 5.95 7.43 40.45
C LYS A 495 6.69 7.65 41.76
N GLU A 496 7.97 7.29 41.78
CA GLU A 496 8.82 7.33 42.97
C GLU A 496 10.23 7.75 42.57
N ASP A 497 10.75 8.80 43.21
CA ASP A 497 12.16 9.20 43.17
C ASP A 497 12.51 9.82 44.53
N TYR A 498 12.93 8.98 45.47
CA TYR A 498 13.28 9.40 46.83
C TYR A 498 14.27 8.44 47.48
N THR A 499 14.95 8.89 48.53
CA THR A 499 15.85 8.05 49.32
C THR A 499 15.27 7.82 50.70
N GLU A 500 15.09 6.56 51.09
CA GLU A 500 14.61 6.15 52.40
C GLU A 500 15.55 5.07 52.98
N ASN A 501 15.97 5.24 54.24
CA ASN A 501 16.84 4.29 54.95
C ASN A 501 18.11 3.87 54.18
N GLY A 502 18.69 4.77 53.38
CA GLY A 502 19.89 4.50 52.58
C GLY A 502 19.63 3.73 51.27
N VAL A 503 18.36 3.52 50.91
CA VAL A 503 17.91 2.93 49.64
C VAL A 503 17.33 4.04 48.77
N HIS A 504 17.83 4.19 47.54
CA HIS A 504 17.24 5.08 46.54
C HIS A 504 16.13 4.34 45.79
N HIS A 505 14.90 4.80 45.94
CA HIS A 505 13.71 4.28 45.25
C HIS A 505 13.51 5.04 43.96
N TYR A 506 13.54 4.34 42.83
CA TYR A 506 13.35 4.93 41.50
C TYR A 506 12.40 4.08 40.65
N VAL A 507 11.16 4.54 40.50
CA VAL A 507 10.12 3.90 39.69
C VAL A 507 9.59 4.91 38.68
N ARG A 508 9.84 4.63 37.40
CA ARG A 508 9.46 5.50 36.29
C ARG A 508 8.75 4.72 35.19
N TRP A 509 7.65 5.30 34.73
CA TRP A 509 6.89 4.88 33.57
C TRP A 509 7.29 5.71 32.37
N TYR A 510 7.21 5.13 31.18
CA TYR A 510 7.46 5.83 29.93
C TYR A 510 6.26 5.61 29.03
N ASP A 511 5.24 6.51 29.04
CA ASP A 511 4.10 6.28 28.14
C ASP A 511 3.27 7.47 27.64
N ARG A 512 3.56 8.74 27.95
CA ARG A 512 2.66 9.83 27.47
C ARG A 512 3.15 11.28 27.54
N GLU A 513 4.31 11.58 28.10
CA GLU A 513 4.72 12.97 28.33
C GLU A 513 5.53 13.60 27.20
N ASP A 514 6.00 12.83 26.23
CA ASP A 514 7.01 13.35 25.29
C ASP A 514 6.41 14.17 24.13
N HIS A 515 5.11 14.03 23.82
CA HIS A 515 4.51 14.57 22.59
C HIS A 515 3.13 15.23 22.83
N THR A 516 3.10 16.53 23.12
CA THR A 516 1.83 17.28 23.29
C THR A 516 1.37 17.97 22.00
N LEU A 517 2.32 18.32 21.11
CA LEU A 517 2.05 19.14 19.93
C LEU A 517 1.83 18.35 18.63
N PHE A 518 2.10 17.04 18.63
CA PHE A 518 1.86 16.11 17.52
C PHE A 518 1.36 14.76 18.05
N ASP A 519 0.90 13.86 17.19
CA ASP A 519 0.25 12.60 17.60
C ASP A 519 1.25 11.52 18.02
N VAL A 520 2.32 11.31 17.24
CA VAL A 520 3.36 10.28 17.47
C VAL A 520 4.72 10.77 16.96
N CYS A 521 5.83 10.19 17.43
CA CYS A 521 7.16 10.44 16.85
C CYS A 521 7.57 9.35 15.85
N ALA A 522 8.59 9.66 15.05
CA ALA A 522 9.12 8.75 14.02
C ALA A 522 10.13 7.69 14.54
N ASP A 523 10.38 7.64 15.85
CA ASP A 523 11.41 6.82 16.48
C ASP A 523 10.83 5.56 17.15
N ASP A 524 11.71 4.68 17.63
CA ASP A 524 11.40 3.42 18.32
C ASP A 524 10.54 3.63 19.60
N HIS A 525 10.44 4.87 20.09
CA HIS A 525 9.53 5.25 21.18
C HIS A 525 8.05 5.05 20.81
N CYS A 526 7.67 5.35 19.56
CA CYS A 526 6.30 5.20 19.07
C CYS A 526 6.23 4.02 18.08
N GLN A 527 6.55 4.29 16.81
CA GLN A 527 6.70 3.29 15.77
C GLN A 527 7.72 3.83 14.77
N ARG A 528 8.56 2.95 14.24
CA ARG A 528 9.61 3.38 13.32
C ARG A 528 9.03 3.88 12.01
N TYR A 529 9.12 5.19 11.76
CA TYR A 529 8.59 5.84 10.56
C TYR A 529 9.72 6.54 9.80
N GLN A 530 9.99 6.11 8.55
CA GLN A 530 11.13 6.61 7.76
C GLN A 530 10.71 7.20 6.41
N GLY A 531 9.43 7.57 6.28
CA GLY A 531 8.83 8.06 5.05
C GLY A 531 8.85 7.01 3.93
N LEU A 532 9.03 7.47 2.69
CA LEU A 532 9.06 6.68 1.45
C LEU A 532 10.48 6.38 0.97
N THR A 533 11.46 6.44 1.88
CA THR A 533 12.87 6.21 1.55
C THR A 533 13.16 4.74 1.24
N LEU A 534 12.44 3.84 1.90
CA LEU A 534 12.50 2.39 1.68
C LEU A 534 11.54 1.96 0.56
N ALA A 535 11.96 0.97 -0.21
CA ALA A 535 11.10 0.38 -1.24
C ALA A 535 9.94 -0.38 -0.58
N ILE A 536 8.72 0.12 -0.77
CA ILE A 536 7.51 -0.55 -0.28
C ILE A 536 7.23 -1.76 -1.18
N GLY A 537 7.38 -2.97 -0.62
CA GLY A 537 7.09 -4.22 -1.31
C GLY A 537 5.61 -4.43 -1.61
N GLU A 538 5.33 -5.27 -2.60
CA GLU A 538 3.96 -5.58 -3.04
C GLU A 538 3.12 -6.21 -1.93
N ASN A 539 3.70 -7.12 -1.14
CA ASN A 539 3.00 -7.75 -0.02
C ASN A 539 2.60 -6.73 1.07
N VAL A 540 3.42 -5.71 1.33
CA VAL A 540 3.07 -4.64 2.28
C VAL A 540 1.86 -3.84 1.78
N ARG A 541 1.85 -3.48 0.48
CA ARG A 541 0.70 -2.80 -0.14
C ARG A 541 -0.56 -3.65 -0.05
N LYS A 542 -0.47 -4.94 -0.39
CA LYS A 542 -1.58 -5.89 -0.28
C LYS A 542 -2.07 -6.04 1.16
N ALA A 543 -1.17 -6.10 2.14
CA ALA A 543 -1.53 -6.23 3.55
C ALA A 543 -2.30 -5.01 4.05
N VAL A 544 -1.81 -3.80 3.75
CA VAL A 544 -2.49 -2.55 4.11
C VAL A 544 -3.84 -2.43 3.39
N ASP A 545 -3.89 -2.70 2.08
CA ASP A 545 -5.14 -2.65 1.30
C ASP A 545 -6.20 -3.65 1.80
N GLN A 546 -5.84 -4.90 2.04
CA GLN A 546 -6.77 -5.95 2.51
C GLN A 546 -7.19 -5.79 3.98
N THR A 547 -6.51 -4.91 4.72
CA THR A 547 -6.82 -4.57 6.11
C THR A 547 -7.20 -3.11 6.31
N TRP A 548 -7.49 -2.39 5.22
CA TRP A 548 -7.85 -0.97 5.27
C TRP A 548 -8.98 -0.73 6.28
N GLY A 549 -8.76 0.22 7.19
CA GLY A 549 -9.74 0.57 8.23
C GLY A 549 -9.98 -0.50 9.30
N LYS A 550 -9.33 -1.67 9.23
CA LYS A 550 -9.49 -2.73 10.24
C LYS A 550 -8.67 -2.46 11.49
N VAL A 551 -9.33 -2.56 12.63
CA VAL A 551 -8.76 -2.31 13.97
C VAL A 551 -9.22 -3.37 14.97
N LEU A 552 -8.52 -3.47 16.09
CA LEU A 552 -8.92 -4.27 17.26
C LEU A 552 -9.74 -3.43 18.22
N MET A 553 -10.90 -3.96 18.61
CA MET A 553 -11.82 -3.35 19.56
C MET A 553 -12.09 -4.30 20.73
N TYR A 554 -12.17 -3.77 21.94
CA TYR A 554 -12.61 -4.50 23.13
C TYR A 554 -13.65 -3.66 23.87
N ASP A 555 -14.82 -4.25 24.17
CA ASP A 555 -15.93 -3.57 24.83
C ASP A 555 -16.31 -2.21 24.20
N GLY A 556 -16.34 -2.16 22.87
CA GLY A 556 -16.67 -0.96 22.11
C GLY A 556 -15.57 0.13 22.09
N LYS A 557 -14.41 -0.12 22.71
CA LYS A 557 -13.25 0.79 22.71
C LYS A 557 -12.13 0.25 21.86
N LEU A 558 -11.32 1.14 21.31
CA LEU A 558 -10.14 0.79 20.53
C LEU A 558 -9.06 0.19 21.45
N CYS A 559 -8.45 -0.93 21.03
CA CYS A 559 -7.38 -1.56 21.79
C CYS A 559 -6.06 -0.80 21.64
N ASP A 560 -5.36 -0.56 22.76
CA ASP A 560 -3.93 -0.26 22.77
C ASP A 560 -3.14 -1.52 22.40
N ALA A 561 -2.88 -1.71 21.10
CA ALA A 561 -2.34 -2.94 20.54
C ALA A 561 -0.79 -2.97 20.56
N ARG A 562 -0.21 -3.11 21.77
CA ARG A 562 1.24 -3.20 21.99
C ARG A 562 1.84 -4.48 21.40
N PHE A 563 3.09 -4.40 20.93
CA PHE A 563 3.81 -5.55 20.37
C PHE A 563 5.31 -5.50 20.69
N SER A 564 5.98 -6.65 20.71
CA SER A 564 7.42 -6.75 20.94
C SER A 564 8.07 -7.86 20.12
N LYS A 565 9.42 -7.84 19.99
CA LYS A 565 10.17 -8.80 19.18
C LYS A 565 9.94 -10.25 19.62
N SER A 566 10.17 -10.54 20.89
CA SER A 566 10.00 -11.88 21.46
C SER A 566 9.46 -11.82 22.89
N CYS A 567 8.34 -12.48 23.16
CA CYS A 567 7.76 -12.52 24.51
C CYS A 567 8.57 -13.40 25.48
N GLY A 568 9.37 -14.35 24.97
CA GLY A 568 10.12 -15.33 25.78
C GLY A 568 9.31 -16.59 26.14
N GLY A 569 8.17 -16.77 25.47
CA GLY A 569 7.24 -17.91 25.61
C GLY A 569 6.01 -17.62 26.47
N MET A 570 5.95 -16.45 27.11
CA MET A 570 4.81 -16.00 27.92
C MET A 570 4.61 -14.50 27.72
N MET A 571 3.36 -14.08 27.47
CA MET A 571 3.01 -12.67 27.35
C MET A 571 2.97 -11.99 28.72
N GLU A 572 3.16 -10.67 28.72
CA GLU A 572 3.22 -9.85 29.94
C GLU A 572 1.99 -8.94 30.05
N HIS A 573 1.72 -8.48 31.27
CA HIS A 573 0.71 -7.48 31.57
C HIS A 573 1.15 -6.06 31.25
N PHE A 574 0.18 -5.20 30.89
CA PHE A 574 0.43 -3.79 30.63
C PHE A 574 1.02 -3.09 31.86
N SER A 575 0.57 -3.49 33.06
CA SER A 575 0.97 -2.86 34.30
C SER A 575 2.44 -3.06 34.70
N SER A 576 3.08 -4.08 34.13
CA SER A 576 4.51 -4.35 34.30
C SER A 576 5.39 -3.30 33.63
N CYS A 577 4.85 -2.52 32.68
CA CYS A 577 5.62 -1.60 31.83
C CYS A 577 5.19 -0.13 31.92
N TRP A 578 3.89 0.17 31.91
CA TRP A 578 3.42 1.55 31.60
C TRP A 578 2.53 2.22 32.64
N SER A 579 1.61 1.50 33.30
CA SER A 579 0.76 2.08 34.34
C SER A 579 0.39 1.04 35.41
N ASP A 580 -0.44 1.38 36.39
CA ASP A 580 -0.98 0.38 37.34
C ASP A 580 -2.33 -0.21 36.85
N GLU A 581 -2.70 0.01 35.58
CA GLU A 581 -3.91 -0.53 34.93
C GLU A 581 -3.56 -1.76 34.07
N ASP A 582 -4.46 -2.75 34.08
CA ASP A 582 -4.39 -3.91 33.19
C ASP A 582 -5.61 -3.99 32.29
N PHE A 583 -5.37 -4.31 31.02
CA PHE A 583 -6.39 -4.44 29.99
C PHE A 583 -6.69 -5.92 29.74
N PRO A 584 -7.97 -6.36 29.74
CA PRO A 584 -8.31 -7.78 29.52
C PRO A 584 -7.81 -8.35 28.19
N TYR A 585 -7.70 -7.51 27.16
CA TYR A 585 -7.17 -7.90 25.84
C TYR A 585 -5.63 -7.91 25.77
N LEU A 586 -4.92 -7.47 26.82
CA LEU A 586 -3.47 -7.61 26.99
C LEU A 586 -3.20 -8.60 28.14
N ALA A 587 -3.78 -9.79 28.00
CA ALA A 587 -3.65 -10.84 28.98
C ALA A 587 -2.29 -11.54 28.89
N ALA A 588 -1.79 -11.98 30.04
CA ALA A 588 -0.61 -12.82 30.12
C ALA A 588 -0.97 -14.27 29.78
N VAL A 589 -0.87 -14.61 28.49
CA VAL A 589 -1.13 -15.97 27.99
C VAL A 589 0.14 -16.60 27.39
N PRO A 590 0.29 -17.94 27.47
CA PRO A 590 1.42 -18.64 26.85
C PRO A 590 1.45 -18.46 25.34
N ASP A 591 2.65 -18.34 24.77
CA ASP A 591 2.82 -18.21 23.31
C ASP A 591 2.78 -19.58 22.61
N THR A 592 1.71 -20.33 22.80
CA THR A 592 1.52 -21.70 22.27
C THR A 592 0.11 -21.89 21.71
N ALA A 593 -0.14 -23.01 21.02
CA ALA A 593 -1.42 -23.31 20.36
C ALA A 593 -2.57 -23.65 21.34
N SER A 594 -2.83 -22.84 22.36
CA SER A 594 -3.96 -22.88 23.32
C SER A 594 -4.23 -24.16 24.15
N GLU A 595 -3.88 -25.38 23.70
CA GLU A 595 -4.11 -26.62 24.46
C GLU A 595 -3.05 -26.88 25.55
N ASN A 596 -1.85 -26.30 25.40
CA ASN A 596 -0.73 -26.46 26.34
C ASN A 596 -0.58 -25.29 27.33
N ALA A 597 -1.56 -24.38 27.40
CA ALA A 597 -1.50 -23.22 28.29
C ALA A 597 -1.51 -23.61 29.79
N ALA A 598 -2.10 -24.75 30.13
CA ALA A 598 -2.16 -25.27 31.50
C ALA A 598 -0.80 -25.74 32.06
N ALA A 599 0.27 -25.73 31.26
CA ALA A 599 1.57 -26.27 31.63
C ALA A 599 2.64 -25.19 31.97
N VAL A 600 2.39 -23.90 31.70
CA VAL A 600 3.32 -22.84 32.13
C VAL A 600 3.12 -22.60 33.63
N PRO A 601 4.14 -22.81 34.48
CA PRO A 601 4.00 -22.56 35.91
C PRO A 601 3.89 -21.05 36.19
N ASP A 602 3.39 -20.72 37.38
CA ASP A 602 3.32 -19.33 37.86
C ASP A 602 4.73 -18.71 37.95
N LEU A 603 5.09 -17.91 36.95
CA LEU A 603 6.41 -17.26 36.83
C LEU A 603 6.56 -16.02 37.73
N THR A 604 5.52 -15.65 38.49
CA THR A 604 5.67 -14.65 39.55
C THR A 604 6.51 -15.19 40.72
N LYS A 605 6.66 -16.51 40.80
CA LYS A 605 7.51 -17.21 41.77
C LYS A 605 8.93 -17.38 41.23
N GLU A 606 9.92 -16.92 42.01
CA GLU A 606 11.33 -16.91 41.60
C GLU A 606 11.86 -18.28 41.14
N GLU A 607 11.56 -19.36 41.87
CA GLU A 607 12.02 -20.72 41.52
C GLU A 607 11.47 -21.19 40.17
N ASN A 608 10.21 -20.85 39.87
CA ASN A 608 9.59 -21.21 38.60
C ASN A 608 10.17 -20.37 37.46
N ALA A 609 10.38 -19.07 37.69
CA ALA A 609 11.01 -18.17 36.73
C ALA A 609 12.45 -18.61 36.42
N GLU A 610 13.23 -19.03 37.42
CA GLU A 610 14.57 -19.57 37.21
C GLU A 610 14.54 -20.80 36.31
N LYS A 611 13.73 -21.82 36.62
CA LYS A 611 13.59 -23.02 35.78
C LYS A 611 13.14 -22.68 34.35
N TRP A 612 12.22 -21.73 34.19
CA TRP A 612 11.73 -21.27 32.89
C TRP A 612 12.81 -20.60 32.05
N ILE A 613 13.56 -19.68 32.66
CA ILE A 613 14.62 -18.90 32.01
C ILE A 613 15.84 -19.79 31.72
N MET A 614 16.14 -20.75 32.59
CA MET A 614 17.23 -21.70 32.38
C MET A 614 16.87 -22.81 31.36
N GLY A 615 15.63 -22.85 30.87
CA GLY A 615 15.18 -23.82 29.87
C GLY A 615 14.93 -25.23 30.44
N GLU A 616 14.69 -25.33 31.75
CA GLU A 616 14.45 -26.59 32.46
C GLU A 616 12.99 -27.06 32.37
N ILE A 617 12.11 -26.23 31.79
CA ILE A 617 10.69 -26.52 31.57
C ILE A 617 10.48 -26.89 30.09
N PRO A 618 10.13 -28.15 29.78
CA PRO A 618 9.98 -28.62 28.39
C PRO A 618 9.01 -27.80 27.55
N GLU A 619 7.92 -27.31 28.14
CA GLU A 619 6.84 -26.59 27.46
C GLU A 619 7.30 -25.23 26.92
N ALA A 620 8.38 -24.66 27.47
CA ALA A 620 9.02 -23.50 26.87
C ALA A 620 9.46 -23.78 25.43
N SER A 621 9.82 -25.03 25.11
CA SER A 621 10.27 -25.42 23.76
C SER A 621 9.17 -25.36 22.71
N GLU A 622 7.90 -25.42 23.12
CA GLU A 622 6.73 -25.42 22.23
C GLU A 622 6.26 -24.00 21.86
N SER A 623 6.88 -22.98 22.45
CA SER A 623 6.54 -21.57 22.19
C SER A 623 6.71 -21.23 20.71
N PHE A 624 5.74 -20.54 20.10
CA PHE A 624 5.86 -20.07 18.72
C PHE A 624 7.10 -19.20 18.54
N CYS A 625 7.41 -18.33 19.51
CA CYS A 625 8.61 -17.50 19.44
C CYS A 625 9.94 -18.26 19.66
N ASN A 626 9.92 -19.55 20.00
CA ASN A 626 11.13 -20.37 20.06
C ASN A 626 11.41 -20.99 18.68
N THR A 627 12.15 -20.26 17.84
CA THR A 627 12.50 -20.71 16.50
C THR A 627 13.95 -20.40 16.16
N SER A 628 14.58 -21.31 15.43
CA SER A 628 15.90 -21.13 14.81
C SER A 628 15.82 -21.13 13.28
N ASP A 629 14.62 -21.06 12.71
CA ASP A 629 14.42 -21.03 11.26
C ASP A 629 14.88 -19.68 10.68
N GLU A 630 16.00 -19.69 9.97
CA GLU A 630 16.60 -18.48 9.40
C GLU A 630 15.68 -17.78 8.37
N LYS A 631 14.85 -18.53 7.65
CA LYS A 631 13.88 -17.96 6.71
C LYS A 631 12.83 -17.17 7.46
N ILE A 632 12.26 -17.71 8.53
CA ILE A 632 11.25 -17.03 9.34
C ILE A 632 11.86 -15.82 10.06
N LEU A 633 13.03 -16.00 10.68
CA LEU A 633 13.71 -14.92 11.40
C LEU A 633 14.07 -13.76 10.47
N SER A 634 14.43 -14.04 9.21
CA SER A 634 14.68 -12.99 8.21
C SER A 634 13.46 -12.14 7.85
N GLN A 635 12.24 -12.59 8.16
CA GLN A 635 11.02 -11.80 7.94
C GLN A 635 10.84 -10.70 9.00
N VAL A 636 11.32 -10.95 10.22
CA VAL A 636 11.10 -10.12 11.42
C VAL A 636 12.35 -9.31 11.79
N LEU A 637 13.53 -9.92 11.67
CA LEU A 637 14.79 -9.32 12.07
C LEU A 637 15.44 -8.60 10.88
N ASN A 638 15.77 -7.33 11.09
CA ASN A 638 16.58 -6.55 10.15
C ASN A 638 18.01 -7.10 10.08
N ASP A 639 18.77 -6.74 9.04
CA ASP A 639 20.09 -7.35 8.77
C ASP A 639 21.06 -7.28 9.95
N TYR A 640 21.02 -6.20 10.74
CA TYR A 640 21.84 -6.03 11.94
C TYR A 640 21.38 -6.90 13.12
N ASP A 641 20.08 -7.22 13.20
CA ASP A 641 19.50 -8.01 14.29
C ASP A 641 19.63 -9.52 14.04
N LEU A 642 19.88 -9.95 12.79
CA LEU A 642 20.02 -11.37 12.41
C LEU A 642 21.20 -12.08 13.10
N GLU A 643 22.20 -11.32 13.55
CA GLU A 643 23.32 -11.85 14.34
C GLU A 643 22.87 -12.31 15.73
N THR A 644 21.73 -11.82 16.22
CA THR A 644 21.17 -12.15 17.53
C THR A 644 20.38 -13.46 17.45
N LYS A 645 21.04 -14.60 17.66
CA LYS A 645 20.39 -15.93 17.63
C LYS A 645 19.85 -16.40 18.99
N ASP A 646 20.21 -15.73 20.07
CA ASP A 646 19.91 -16.10 21.46
C ASP A 646 18.74 -15.28 22.05
N PHE A 647 17.89 -14.65 21.24
CA PHE A 647 16.81 -13.78 21.76
C PHE A 647 15.78 -14.52 22.63
N PHE A 648 15.51 -15.81 22.36
CA PHE A 648 14.54 -16.58 23.14
C PHE A 648 15.08 -16.90 24.54
N ARG A 649 16.36 -17.25 24.64
CA ARG A 649 17.14 -17.46 25.86
C ARG A 649 18.54 -16.87 25.68
N TRP A 650 18.79 -15.71 26.27
CA TRP A 650 20.02 -14.93 26.11
C TRP A 650 20.91 -15.01 27.34
N GLN A 651 22.19 -14.73 27.15
CA GLN A 651 23.17 -14.63 28.23
C GLN A 651 24.07 -13.41 28.05
N ILE A 652 24.38 -12.71 29.14
CA ILE A 652 25.39 -11.66 29.17
C ILE A 652 26.17 -11.71 30.49
N SER A 653 27.45 -11.39 30.45
CA SER A 653 28.33 -11.42 31.62
C SER A 653 29.06 -10.10 31.82
N TYR A 654 29.17 -9.66 33.08
CA TYR A 654 29.88 -8.47 33.50
C TYR A 654 30.85 -8.81 34.63
N THR A 655 31.94 -8.06 34.79
CA THR A 655 32.64 -8.04 36.08
C THR A 655 31.82 -7.27 37.10
N ARG A 656 32.01 -7.54 38.40
CA ARG A 656 31.42 -6.72 39.49
C ARG A 656 31.71 -5.25 39.33
N LYS A 657 32.95 -4.90 38.98
CA LYS A 657 33.32 -3.51 38.67
C LYS A 657 32.53 -2.98 37.46
N GLY A 658 32.46 -3.75 36.37
CA GLY A 658 31.80 -3.34 35.13
C GLY A 658 30.31 -3.02 35.31
N ILE A 659 29.55 -3.88 36.02
CA ILE A 659 28.13 -3.59 36.28
C ILE A 659 27.96 -2.38 37.20
N SER A 660 28.87 -2.16 38.14
CA SER A 660 28.85 -1.00 39.05
C SER A 660 29.06 0.30 38.27
N ASP A 661 30.02 0.30 37.33
CA ASP A 661 30.29 1.44 36.45
C ASP A 661 29.08 1.74 35.55
N ILE A 662 28.44 0.71 34.98
CA ILE A 662 27.22 0.86 34.16
C ILE A 662 26.08 1.47 34.99
N ILE A 663 25.79 0.94 36.19
CA ILE A 663 24.73 1.48 37.03
C ILE A 663 24.99 2.95 37.33
N LYS A 664 26.22 3.31 37.67
CA LYS A 664 26.60 4.70 37.96
C LYS A 664 26.41 5.62 36.75
N GLU A 665 26.87 5.21 35.58
CA GLU A 665 26.74 6.00 34.35
C GLU A 665 25.28 6.19 33.93
N ARG A 666 24.46 5.12 34.03
CA ARG A 666 23.09 5.10 33.51
C ARG A 666 22.07 5.69 34.47
N SER A 667 22.28 5.55 35.78
CA SER A 667 21.36 6.06 36.81
C SER A 667 21.79 7.40 37.42
N GLY A 668 23.07 7.77 37.28
CA GLY A 668 23.68 8.90 37.98
C GLY A 668 23.99 8.64 39.46
N GLN A 669 23.75 7.42 39.97
CA GLN A 669 23.93 7.07 41.39
C GLN A 669 25.11 6.13 41.60
N ASP A 670 25.99 6.46 42.56
CA ASP A 670 27.17 5.65 42.90
C ASP A 670 26.85 4.69 44.06
N ILE A 671 26.49 3.45 43.72
CA ILE A 671 26.21 2.40 44.70
C ILE A 671 27.48 1.78 45.33
N GLY A 672 28.67 2.17 44.89
CA GLY A 672 29.91 1.47 45.20
C GLY A 672 30.08 0.19 44.40
N LEU A 673 30.82 -0.78 44.94
CA LEU A 673 31.01 -2.08 44.29
C LEU A 673 29.75 -2.92 44.46
N PHE A 674 29.23 -3.48 43.37
CA PHE A 674 28.07 -4.38 43.38
C PHE A 674 28.29 -5.57 44.33
N GLU A 675 27.35 -5.78 45.25
CA GLU A 675 27.38 -6.88 46.21
C GLU A 675 26.36 -7.96 45.83
N SER A 676 25.10 -7.55 45.61
CA SER A 676 23.99 -8.44 45.29
C SER A 676 22.84 -7.70 44.61
N MET A 677 21.93 -8.46 44.00
CA MET A 677 20.60 -7.98 43.63
C MET A 677 19.55 -8.96 44.14
N THR A 678 18.38 -8.45 44.51
CA THR A 678 17.24 -9.21 45.02
C THR A 678 16.01 -8.82 44.22
N VAL A 679 15.38 -9.82 43.59
CA VAL A 679 14.11 -9.62 42.90
C VAL A 679 13.02 -9.40 43.94
N ILE A 680 12.37 -8.25 43.87
CA ILE A 680 11.27 -7.89 44.79
C ILE A 680 9.95 -8.41 44.23
N SER A 681 9.73 -8.24 42.92
CA SER A 681 8.54 -8.75 42.24
C SER A 681 8.77 -9.04 40.76
N ARG A 682 7.97 -9.99 40.23
CA ARG A 682 7.92 -10.34 38.82
C ARG A 682 6.49 -10.24 38.29
N GLY A 683 6.37 -9.91 37.01
CA GLY A 683 5.13 -10.10 36.24
C GLY A 683 4.95 -11.55 35.79
N PRO A 684 3.78 -11.92 35.26
CA PRO A 684 3.48 -13.29 34.84
C PRO A 684 4.34 -13.87 33.73
N SER A 685 5.09 -13.06 32.97
CA SER A 685 6.06 -13.57 31.99
C SER A 685 7.45 -13.85 32.60
N GLY A 686 7.59 -13.70 33.92
CA GLY A 686 8.88 -13.77 34.61
C GLY A 686 9.72 -12.50 34.49
N ARG A 687 9.22 -11.45 33.82
CA ARG A 687 9.88 -10.13 33.79
C ARG A 687 9.91 -9.52 35.17
N ILE A 688 11.09 -9.07 35.60
CA ILE A 688 11.24 -8.36 36.88
C ILE A 688 10.55 -7.00 36.75
N THR A 689 9.66 -6.70 37.71
CA THR A 689 8.96 -5.42 37.81
C THR A 689 9.55 -4.53 38.90
N GLU A 690 10.19 -5.12 39.92
CA GLU A 690 10.95 -4.40 40.93
C GLU A 690 12.22 -5.18 41.34
N LEU A 691 13.34 -4.48 41.40
CA LEU A 691 14.66 -5.03 41.68
C LEU A 691 15.39 -4.18 42.73
N LEU A 692 15.84 -4.80 43.81
CA LEU A 692 16.73 -4.19 44.79
C LEU A 692 18.18 -4.53 44.46
N ILE A 693 19.01 -3.52 44.22
CA ILE A 693 20.44 -3.63 43.98
C ILE A 693 21.17 -3.11 45.21
N LYS A 694 22.12 -3.89 45.74
CA LYS A 694 22.97 -3.51 46.87
C LYS A 694 24.41 -3.36 46.41
N GLY A 695 25.01 -2.23 46.75
CA GLY A 695 26.44 -2.03 46.62
C GLY A 695 27.07 -1.56 47.93
N SER A 696 28.40 -1.51 47.95
CA SER A 696 29.18 -1.23 49.16
C SER A 696 29.02 0.18 49.75
N LYS A 697 28.42 1.13 49.01
CA LYS A 697 28.14 2.50 49.50
C LYS A 697 26.66 2.74 49.78
N SER A 698 25.78 2.24 48.93
CA SER A 698 24.34 2.47 49.00
C SER A 698 23.57 1.37 48.28
N SER A 699 22.25 1.38 48.43
CA SER A 699 21.34 0.47 47.73
C SER A 699 20.36 1.25 46.87
N MET A 700 19.81 0.61 45.84
CA MET A 700 18.83 1.18 44.95
C MET A 700 17.72 0.17 44.66
N GLN A 701 16.47 0.57 44.83
CA GLN A 701 15.32 -0.18 44.36
C GLN A 701 14.81 0.47 43.08
N ILE A 702 14.90 -0.26 41.97
CA ILE A 702 14.42 0.18 40.66
C ILE A 702 13.17 -0.58 40.25
N GLY A 703 12.22 0.16 39.69
CA GLY A 703 10.95 -0.41 39.22
C GLY A 703 10.71 -0.18 37.73
N LYS A 704 9.89 -1.07 37.17
CA LYS A 704 9.47 -1.19 35.78
C LYS A 704 10.53 -1.72 34.82
N GLU A 705 10.03 -2.48 33.85
CA GLU A 705 10.82 -3.30 32.95
C GLU A 705 11.91 -2.50 32.22
N LEU A 706 11.55 -1.32 31.70
CA LEU A 706 12.47 -0.51 30.91
C LEU A 706 13.59 0.11 31.74
N VAL A 707 13.32 0.54 32.98
CA VAL A 707 14.34 1.10 33.87
C VAL A 707 15.38 0.03 34.21
N ILE A 708 14.92 -1.17 34.58
CA ILE A 708 15.79 -2.32 34.89
C ILE A 708 16.71 -2.62 33.70
N ARG A 709 16.16 -2.63 32.48
CA ARG A 709 16.94 -2.87 31.26
C ARG A 709 17.95 -1.78 30.96
N LYS A 710 17.60 -0.50 31.21
CA LYS A 710 18.45 0.67 30.97
C LYS A 710 19.61 0.76 31.95
N PHE A 711 19.38 0.45 33.22
CA PHE A 711 20.38 0.66 34.28
C PHE A 711 21.39 -0.49 34.41
N LEU A 712 21.09 -1.65 33.82
CA LEU A 712 21.95 -2.83 33.84
C LEU A 712 22.69 -3.09 32.51
N SER A 713 22.63 -2.17 31.55
CA SER A 713 23.32 -2.28 30.26
C SER A 713 23.75 -0.91 29.74
N THR A 714 24.87 -0.86 29.01
CA THR A 714 25.35 0.36 28.33
C THR A 714 24.36 0.84 27.26
N SER A 715 23.56 -0.07 26.72
CA SER A 715 22.41 0.25 25.87
C SER A 715 21.13 -0.12 26.62
N HIS A 716 20.63 -1.33 26.40
CA HIS A 716 19.45 -1.91 27.03
C HIS A 716 19.63 -3.42 27.11
N LEU A 717 19.27 -4.04 28.23
CA LEU A 717 19.06 -5.51 28.23
C LEU A 717 17.92 -5.87 27.27
N LYS A 718 17.96 -7.08 26.72
CA LYS A 718 16.91 -7.56 25.79
C LYS A 718 15.53 -7.57 26.45
N SER A 719 15.44 -7.98 27.70
CA SER A 719 14.23 -7.94 28.55
C SER A 719 14.64 -7.81 30.03
N SER A 720 13.68 -7.59 30.93
CA SER A 720 13.90 -7.75 32.39
C SER A 720 13.61 -9.17 32.91
N ALA A 721 13.27 -10.13 32.03
CA ALA A 721 13.08 -11.52 32.42
C ALA A 721 14.44 -12.21 32.49
N PHE A 722 15.14 -12.06 33.62
CA PHE A 722 16.41 -12.72 33.84
C PHE A 722 16.56 -13.27 35.27
N VAL A 723 17.55 -14.15 35.40
CA VAL A 723 18.17 -14.60 36.65
C VAL A 723 19.67 -14.37 36.56
N PHE A 724 20.38 -14.39 37.68
CA PHE A 724 21.82 -14.15 37.68
C PHE A 724 22.59 -15.19 38.48
N LYS A 725 23.84 -15.43 38.08
CA LYS A 725 24.81 -16.26 38.80
C LYS A 725 26.11 -15.48 38.98
N VAL A 726 26.77 -15.68 40.12
CA VAL A 726 28.06 -15.06 40.43
C VAL A 726 29.14 -16.12 40.46
N THR A 727 30.14 -15.98 39.61
CA THR A 727 31.36 -16.78 39.60
C THR A 727 32.47 -15.98 40.28
N LYS A 728 32.98 -16.48 41.40
CA LYS A 728 34.04 -15.80 42.15
C LYS A 728 35.36 -15.85 41.39
N SER A 729 36.07 -14.72 41.35
CA SER A 729 37.45 -14.66 40.86
C SER A 729 38.44 -15.13 41.93
N GLU A 730 39.57 -15.67 41.48
CA GLU A 730 40.69 -16.07 42.34
C GLU A 730 41.57 -14.88 42.76
N THR A 731 41.47 -13.75 42.06
CA THR A 731 42.37 -12.58 42.21
C THR A 731 41.77 -11.49 43.10
N SER A 732 40.53 -11.07 42.86
CA SER A 732 39.84 -10.04 43.64
C SER A 732 38.32 -10.09 43.47
N PRO A 733 37.55 -9.61 44.48
CA PRO A 733 36.09 -9.48 44.35
C PRO A 733 35.64 -8.58 43.19
N GLU A 734 36.47 -7.64 42.74
CA GLU A 734 36.11 -6.75 41.62
C GLU A 734 36.02 -7.48 40.27
N GLU A 735 36.76 -8.59 40.16
CA GLU A 735 36.83 -9.45 38.98
C GLU A 735 35.82 -10.60 39.00
N ASP A 736 35.01 -10.73 40.06
CA ASP A 736 33.90 -11.69 40.07
C ASP A 736 32.99 -11.47 38.86
N ILE A 737 32.62 -12.55 38.19
CA ILE A 737 31.79 -12.50 36.99
C ILE A 737 30.33 -12.69 37.37
N ILE A 738 29.51 -11.71 37.03
CA ILE A 738 28.05 -11.74 37.14
C ILE A 738 27.51 -12.11 35.76
N THR A 739 26.90 -13.28 35.66
CA THR A 739 26.25 -13.73 34.43
C THR A 739 24.74 -13.62 34.59
N LEU A 740 24.11 -12.85 33.72
CA LEU A 740 22.66 -12.78 33.58
C LEU A 740 22.22 -13.77 32.50
N TYR A 741 21.26 -14.63 32.84
CA TYR A 741 20.54 -15.50 31.91
C TYR A 741 19.13 -14.95 31.78
N GLY A 742 18.65 -14.71 30.57
CA GLY A 742 17.34 -14.11 30.39
C GLY A 742 16.54 -14.67 29.23
N ALA A 743 15.30 -14.24 29.12
CA ALA A 743 14.31 -14.74 28.17
C ALA A 743 13.61 -13.62 27.42
N GLY A 744 13.41 -13.79 26.12
CA GLY A 744 12.70 -12.84 25.27
C GLY A 744 13.43 -11.52 24.98
N TRP A 745 12.80 -10.71 24.14
CA TRP A 745 13.33 -9.44 23.65
C TRP A 745 12.19 -8.41 23.51
N GLY A 746 12.23 -7.38 24.37
CA GLY A 746 11.21 -6.36 24.52
C GLY A 746 10.27 -6.62 25.70
N HIS A 747 9.25 -5.77 25.82
CA HIS A 747 8.35 -5.72 26.97
C HIS A 747 7.45 -6.95 27.13
N GLY A 748 7.21 -7.73 26.07
CA GLY A 748 6.41 -8.97 26.12
C GLY A 748 4.90 -8.79 26.20
N VAL A 749 4.41 -7.58 26.39
CA VAL A 749 2.97 -7.25 26.31
C VAL A 749 2.43 -7.32 24.88
N GLY A 750 1.28 -7.99 24.71
CA GLY A 750 0.56 -8.09 23.44
C GLY A 750 1.27 -8.97 22.40
N LEU A 751 1.29 -8.53 21.14
CA LEU A 751 1.75 -9.39 20.03
C LEU A 751 3.26 -9.65 20.08
N CYS A 752 3.63 -10.94 20.04
CA CYS A 752 5.01 -11.37 19.81
C CYS A 752 5.30 -11.46 18.31
N GLN A 753 6.19 -10.61 17.79
CA GLN A 753 6.46 -10.53 16.34
C GLN A 753 7.01 -11.86 15.78
N ILE A 754 8.00 -12.46 16.45
CA ILE A 754 8.57 -13.76 16.02
C ILE A 754 7.53 -14.88 16.09
N GLY A 755 6.75 -14.94 17.18
CA GLY A 755 5.70 -15.93 17.34
C GLY A 755 4.60 -15.78 16.27
N ALA A 756 4.18 -14.55 15.95
CA ALA A 756 3.20 -14.27 14.90
C ALA A 756 3.71 -14.66 13.51
N ALA A 757 5.00 -14.44 13.20
CA ALA A 757 5.61 -14.90 11.96
C ALA A 757 5.62 -16.43 11.87
N VAL A 758 5.94 -17.13 12.96
CA VAL A 758 5.88 -18.59 13.03
C VAL A 758 4.45 -19.11 12.87
N MET A 759 3.46 -18.48 13.50
CA MET A 759 2.04 -18.83 13.31
C MET A 759 1.65 -18.67 11.84
N SER A 760 2.03 -17.56 11.19
CA SER A 760 1.72 -17.37 9.77
C SER A 760 2.34 -18.46 8.88
N GLU A 761 3.58 -18.87 9.13
CA GLU A 761 4.23 -19.96 8.37
C GLU A 761 3.65 -21.34 8.68
N LYS A 762 3.01 -21.50 9.85
CA LYS A 762 2.20 -22.68 10.19
C LYS A 762 0.79 -22.65 9.59
N GLY A 763 0.44 -21.63 8.81
CA GLY A 763 -0.84 -21.54 8.08
C GLY A 763 -1.97 -20.87 8.85
N TYR A 764 -1.69 -20.22 9.98
CA TYR A 764 -2.68 -19.41 10.68
C TYR A 764 -2.95 -18.12 9.90
N ASP A 765 -4.23 -17.76 9.76
CA ASP A 765 -4.59 -16.47 9.18
C ASP A 765 -4.38 -15.31 10.18
N TYR A 766 -4.34 -14.08 9.68
CA TYR A 766 -4.11 -12.90 10.52
C TYR A 766 -5.16 -12.73 11.64
N SER A 767 -6.40 -13.20 11.45
CA SER A 767 -7.45 -13.09 12.46
C SER A 767 -7.21 -14.05 13.63
N GLN A 768 -6.73 -15.26 13.34
CA GLN A 768 -6.33 -16.23 14.34
C GLN A 768 -5.08 -15.77 15.10
N ILE A 769 -4.11 -15.19 14.40
CA ILE A 769 -2.91 -14.58 15.02
C ILE A 769 -3.34 -13.49 16.00
N LEU A 770 -4.20 -12.56 15.58
CA LEU A 770 -4.65 -11.46 16.45
C LEU A 770 -5.48 -11.97 17.64
N ALA A 771 -6.34 -12.96 17.45
CA ALA A 771 -7.13 -13.55 18.53
C ALA A 771 -6.27 -14.24 19.61
N HIS A 772 -5.13 -14.81 19.22
CA HIS A 772 -4.16 -15.41 20.14
C HIS A 772 -3.47 -14.36 21.03
N TYR A 773 -3.00 -13.27 20.44
CA TYR A 773 -2.25 -12.23 21.17
C TYR A 773 -3.13 -11.17 21.85
N TYR A 774 -4.38 -11.03 21.43
CA TYR A 774 -5.34 -10.07 22.00
C TYR A 774 -6.67 -10.75 22.34
N PRO A 775 -6.68 -11.67 23.33
CA PRO A 775 -7.84 -12.49 23.63
C PRO A 775 -9.06 -11.65 23.99
N GLY A 776 -10.22 -12.05 23.43
CA GLY A 776 -11.49 -11.35 23.63
C GLY A 776 -11.65 -10.05 22.84
N SER A 777 -10.61 -9.57 22.14
CA SER A 777 -10.77 -8.47 21.18
C SER A 777 -11.54 -8.91 19.93
N ARG A 778 -12.12 -7.95 19.23
CA ARG A 778 -12.83 -8.15 17.96
C ARG A 778 -12.16 -7.35 16.87
N LEU A 779 -11.93 -7.99 15.74
CA LEU A 779 -11.52 -7.33 14.51
C LEU A 779 -12.73 -6.63 13.89
N VAL A 780 -12.68 -5.31 13.76
CA VAL A 780 -13.78 -4.47 13.25
C VAL A 780 -13.25 -3.58 12.13
N ASN A 781 -14.04 -3.37 11.07
CA ASN A 781 -13.75 -2.36 10.05
C ASN A 781 -14.42 -1.04 10.44
N LYS A 782 -13.64 0.00 10.74
CA LYS A 782 -14.18 1.32 11.12
C LYS A 782 -14.75 2.11 9.93
N ASP A 783 -14.34 1.76 8.70
CA ASP A 783 -14.71 2.50 7.47
C ASP A 783 -15.88 1.86 6.71
N ARG A 784 -16.34 0.68 7.16
CA ARG A 784 -17.53 0.02 6.63
C ARG A 784 -18.53 -0.14 7.77
N ASN A 785 -19.72 0.43 7.63
CA ASN A 785 -20.86 0.09 8.48
C ASN A 785 -21.30 -1.34 8.12
N GLU A 786 -20.56 -2.34 8.59
CA GLU A 786 -20.90 -3.77 8.49
C GLU A 786 -21.43 -4.30 9.82
#